data_AF-A0A430QDZ9-F1
#
_entry.id   AF-A0A430QDZ9-F1
#
_cell.length_a   1.000
_cell.length_b   1.000
_cell.length_c   1.000
_cell.angle_alpha   90.00
_cell.angle_beta   90.00
_cell.angle_gamma   90.00
#
_symmetry.space_group_name_H-M   'P 1'
#
loop_
_entity.id
_entity.type
_entity.pdbx_description
1 polymer ?
#
loop_
_entity_poly.entity_id
_entity_poly.type
_entity_poly.pdbx_seq_one_letter_code
_entity_poly.pdbx_strand_id
1 'polypeptide(L)'
;MPETKVTTLGSNGFRIASENWNTPTCTVGVWVDVGSRYETESNNGVAHFLEHMAFKGTEKRSQQSLELEVENKAVELLSDILKNSKFENSQVERERGVILREMEEIESNYQEVVFDYLHATAYQGTPLGRTILGPVENVKSLKASDMKNFIKQNYKAPRMVLSAAGGVDHKQLCDLAEKHFGDLQASYQEGEGVPSIQRCRFTGSEIRDRDDAMPVAHAAIAFEGPGWQSSDTLALMVASSLHGAWDRSYGGGFNVASKLASKFFMENSVHSFQHFFTCYHDTSLWGVYLTAEKMGLGESVGEFLKEFVRMCTQVTQHEIDRAKNQLKTHLLLQLDGTTPICEEIGRHMLVYGRRIPITELLARIDITGDSVIVKDKINDIFKLKMDTLNINCSQLHTINSTNSSLKMILFINIKCFAIIVQLIGIPLNLFVLHGLLNVKLGSRLTTLLLCNQCVFDCLICTFALLKILKSERWYTGYIIIDSVLCYVWFSHTLFWLVVLLSLSNMMCTALDRLGAVVCSRTYQLRQNIYIILSYTSISIYSLILIAINPFLLQYRDQKCYDTILYDKNWIYILMKVDSILWPCLTYLFPCVLTVSVYGKVIGVLKSTTFRHQYNYNNNNSFSTAISINSSTNNSWTRNISSHKLTVSYAKQKRHRKIAQSLTIATCIMQTVFLITHSYDRIYYFLGVHRWILYQIDCTTHLIGLWLVTLNSCINPSTLIFIVRPLQIYLIQTINQCFCKYSKRSNMQTSTNYLSEQQSETCLSRTEFGNRSNGIES
;
A
#
# COMPACT_ATOMS: atom_id res chain seq x y z
N MET A 1 -11.68 53.99 -5.46
CA MET A 1 -10.52 53.90 -4.56
C MET A 1 -9.69 55.15 -4.76
N PRO A 2 -9.14 55.74 -3.69
CA PRO A 2 -8.24 56.89 -3.80
C PRO A 2 -6.95 56.49 -4.51
N GLU A 3 -6.28 57.48 -5.10
CA GLU A 3 -4.96 57.29 -5.68
C GLU A 3 -3.91 57.14 -4.55
N THR A 4 -3.04 56.14 -4.68
CA THR A 4 -1.87 55.99 -3.81
C THR A 4 -0.81 57.01 -4.22
N LYS A 5 -0.59 58.02 -3.38
CA LYS A 5 0.47 59.00 -3.60
C LYS A 5 1.79 58.46 -3.06
N VAL A 6 2.85 58.55 -3.85
CA VAL A 6 4.19 58.08 -3.48
C VAL A 6 5.20 59.20 -3.68
N THR A 7 5.99 59.48 -2.64
CA THR A 7 7.10 60.44 -2.67
C THR A 7 8.36 59.74 -2.18
N THR A 8 9.49 59.99 -2.85
CA THR A 8 10.82 59.56 -2.36
C THR A 8 11.59 60.79 -1.94
N LEU A 9 12.11 60.78 -0.71
CA LEU A 9 12.91 61.89 -0.20
C LEU A 9 14.24 61.96 -0.97
N GLY A 10 14.50 63.10 -1.60
CA GLY A 10 15.73 63.31 -2.38
C GLY A 10 17.00 63.32 -1.52
N SER A 11 16.87 63.56 -0.21
CA SER A 11 17.96 63.61 0.76
C SER A 11 18.61 62.25 1.02
N ASN A 12 17.82 61.18 1.14
CA ASN A 12 18.31 59.86 1.56
C ASN A 12 17.63 58.64 0.90
N GLY A 13 16.68 58.84 -0.02
CA GLY A 13 15.98 57.75 -0.71
C GLY A 13 14.89 57.06 0.11
N PHE A 14 14.50 57.60 1.27
CA PHE A 14 13.38 57.10 2.07
C PHE A 14 12.06 57.27 1.31
N ARG A 15 11.21 56.23 1.30
CA ARG A 15 9.97 56.21 0.52
C ARG A 15 8.76 56.43 1.41
N ILE A 16 7.82 57.26 0.94
CA ILE A 16 6.58 57.60 1.63
C ILE A 16 5.42 57.29 0.68
N ALA A 17 4.45 56.51 1.14
CA ALA A 17 3.25 56.17 0.39
C ALA A 17 2.00 56.42 1.23
N SER A 18 0.93 56.96 0.64
CA SER A 18 -0.32 57.11 1.37
C SER A 18 -1.57 57.07 0.51
N GLU A 19 -2.66 56.60 1.09
CA GLU A 19 -4.02 56.68 0.53
C GLU A 19 -4.95 57.46 1.48
N ASN A 20 -5.49 58.58 1.00
CA ASN A 20 -6.47 59.34 1.76
C ASN A 20 -7.90 58.84 1.47
N TRP A 21 -8.51 58.22 2.47
CA TRP A 21 -9.87 57.68 2.42
C TRP A 21 -10.90 58.62 3.07
N ASN A 22 -10.49 59.81 3.53
CA ASN A 22 -11.33 60.79 4.23
C ASN A 22 -12.09 60.20 5.44
N THR A 23 -11.47 59.23 6.12
CA THR A 23 -12.00 58.60 7.34
C THR A 23 -11.53 59.34 8.58
N PRO A 24 -12.27 59.28 9.71
CA PRO A 24 -11.85 59.94 10.96
C PRO A 24 -10.64 59.28 11.61
N THR A 25 -10.33 58.04 11.23
CA THR A 25 -9.17 57.28 11.71
C THR A 25 -8.14 57.11 10.59
N CYS A 26 -6.89 56.89 10.99
CA CYS A 26 -5.82 56.50 10.09
C CYS A 26 -4.90 55.47 10.74
N THR A 27 -4.21 54.72 9.90
CA THR A 27 -3.12 53.83 10.30
C THR A 27 -1.85 54.31 9.62
N VAL A 28 -0.76 54.43 10.38
CA VAL A 28 0.58 54.76 9.88
C VAL A 28 1.53 53.67 10.37
N GLY A 29 2.44 53.22 9.50
CA GLY A 29 3.48 52.26 9.89
C GLY A 29 4.79 52.53 9.18
N VAL A 30 5.82 51.75 9.52
CA VAL A 30 7.08 51.72 8.79
C VAL A 30 7.39 50.27 8.45
N TRP A 31 7.61 49.99 7.17
CA TRP A 31 7.97 48.66 6.67
C TRP A 31 9.45 48.68 6.32
N VAL A 32 10.18 47.70 6.84
CA VAL A 32 11.62 47.56 6.63
C VAL A 32 11.85 46.24 5.88
N ASP A 33 12.58 46.27 4.78
CA ASP A 33 12.98 45.06 4.05
C ASP A 33 14.10 44.34 4.81
N VAL A 34 13.76 43.73 5.95
CA VAL A 34 14.64 42.97 6.84
C VAL A 34 13.84 41.84 7.50
N GLY A 35 14.53 40.84 8.06
CA GLY A 35 13.93 39.73 8.80
C GLY A 35 14.93 38.61 8.99
N SER A 36 14.46 37.43 9.42
CA SER A 36 15.30 36.27 9.75
C SER A 36 16.16 35.76 8.58
N ARG A 37 15.75 36.04 7.34
CA ARG A 37 16.55 35.73 6.13
C ARG A 37 17.88 36.51 6.07
N TYR A 38 17.96 37.68 6.70
CA TYR A 38 19.17 38.51 6.75
C TYR A 38 20.02 38.22 8.00
N GLU A 39 19.63 37.24 8.82
CA GLU A 39 20.41 36.79 9.95
C GLU A 39 21.54 35.85 9.51
N THR A 40 22.49 35.67 10.40
CA THR A 40 23.54 34.65 10.39
C THR A 40 23.15 33.53 11.34
N GLU A 41 23.84 32.39 11.27
CA GLU A 41 23.58 31.29 12.21
C GLU A 41 23.84 31.70 13.66
N SER A 42 24.82 32.56 13.91
CA SER A 42 25.18 33.03 15.25
C SER A 42 24.20 34.04 15.86
N ASN A 43 23.45 34.77 15.05
CA ASN A 43 22.50 35.77 15.54
C ASN A 43 21.05 35.46 15.14
N ASN A 44 20.76 34.21 14.78
CA ASN A 44 19.39 33.81 14.44
C ASN A 44 18.47 33.98 15.66
N GLY A 45 17.35 34.69 15.46
CA GLY A 45 16.43 35.13 16.50
C GLY A 45 16.56 36.62 16.88
N VAL A 46 17.55 37.35 16.34
CA VAL A 46 17.76 38.78 16.65
C VAL A 46 16.62 39.66 16.12
N ALA A 47 16.00 39.31 14.99
CA ALA A 47 14.87 40.06 14.43
C ALA A 47 13.64 39.98 15.35
N HIS A 48 13.30 38.77 15.82
CA HIS A 48 12.24 38.56 16.79
C HIS A 48 12.55 39.26 18.12
N PHE A 49 13.79 39.13 18.61
CA PHE A 49 14.21 39.82 19.84
C PHE A 49 14.07 41.35 19.70
N LEU A 50 14.44 41.91 18.55
CA LEU A 50 14.37 43.33 18.27
C LEU A 50 12.91 43.86 18.31
N GLU A 51 11.95 43.06 17.84
CA GLU A 51 10.52 43.39 17.93
C GLU A 51 10.09 43.58 19.40
N HIS A 52 10.45 42.64 20.29
CA HIS A 52 10.16 42.76 21.72
C HIS A 52 10.79 44.00 22.35
N MET A 53 11.99 44.34 21.89
CA MET A 53 12.73 45.49 22.41
C MET A 53 12.24 46.83 21.86
N ALA A 54 11.57 46.86 20.70
CA ALA A 54 11.16 48.09 20.03
C ALA A 54 10.32 49.00 20.92
N PHE A 55 9.47 48.44 21.79
CA PHE A 55 8.55 49.19 22.64
C PHE A 55 9.02 49.36 24.10
N LYS A 56 10.25 48.98 24.46
CA LYS A 56 10.74 49.04 25.87
C LYS A 56 11.34 50.38 26.28
N GLY A 57 11.18 51.41 25.44
CA GLY A 57 11.65 52.77 25.66
C GLY A 57 12.69 53.21 24.64
N THR A 58 12.85 54.52 24.53
CA THR A 58 13.88 55.17 23.72
C THR A 58 14.84 55.94 24.63
N GLU A 59 15.89 56.52 24.06
CA GLU A 59 16.76 57.45 24.79
C GLU A 59 15.99 58.69 25.29
N LYS A 60 14.91 59.08 24.61
CA LYS A 60 14.12 60.28 24.92
C LYS A 60 12.90 60.00 25.78
N ARG A 61 12.34 58.79 25.69
CA ARG A 61 11.06 58.43 26.31
C ARG A 61 11.17 57.13 27.08
N SER A 62 10.59 57.11 28.27
CA SER A 62 10.37 55.86 28.99
C SER A 62 9.29 55.02 28.28
N GLN A 63 9.25 53.72 28.57
CA GLN A 63 8.19 52.83 28.08
C GLN A 63 6.78 53.39 28.38
N GLN A 64 6.54 53.84 29.62
CA GLN A 64 5.25 54.41 30.01
C GLN A 64 4.89 55.68 29.24
N SER A 65 5.88 56.53 28.93
CA SER A 65 5.66 57.74 28.11
C SER A 65 5.32 57.37 26.68
N LEU A 66 5.94 56.33 26.09
CA LEU A 66 5.56 55.83 24.77
C LEU A 66 4.11 55.32 24.73
N GLU A 67 3.68 54.58 25.75
CA GLU A 67 2.33 54.03 25.85
C GLU A 67 1.25 55.12 26.01
N LEU A 68 1.58 56.26 26.65
CA LEU A 68 0.65 57.36 26.91
C LEU A 68 0.62 58.42 25.80
N GLU A 69 1.72 58.66 25.07
CA GLU A 69 1.85 59.76 24.09
C GLU A 69 1.28 59.47 22.69
N VAL A 70 0.55 58.37 22.50
CA VAL A 70 0.14 57.87 21.19
C VAL A 70 -0.79 58.83 20.41
N GLU A 71 -1.48 59.76 21.07
CA GLU A 71 -2.38 60.71 20.40
C GLU A 71 -1.62 61.78 19.58
N ASN A 72 -1.86 61.80 18.25
CA ASN A 72 -1.39 62.80 17.27
C ASN A 72 0.12 62.89 17.00
N LYS A 73 0.95 61.97 17.51
CA LYS A 73 2.42 61.96 17.30
C LYS A 73 2.96 60.68 16.65
N ALA A 74 2.12 59.90 15.96
CA ALA A 74 2.48 58.58 15.45
C ALA A 74 3.81 58.54 14.65
N VAL A 75 4.02 59.44 13.69
CA VAL A 75 5.24 59.47 12.86
C VAL A 75 6.49 59.80 13.70
N GLU A 76 6.37 60.73 14.65
CA GLU A 76 7.45 61.09 15.57
C GLU A 76 7.80 59.90 16.47
N LEU A 77 6.81 59.21 17.03
CA LEU A 77 7.00 58.05 17.89
C LEU A 77 7.63 56.89 17.14
N LEU A 78 7.15 56.56 15.94
CA LEU A 78 7.72 55.51 15.10
C LEU A 78 9.19 55.80 14.75
N SER A 79 9.51 57.05 14.43
CA SER A 79 10.89 57.47 14.17
C SER A 79 11.77 57.35 15.40
N ASP A 80 11.28 57.75 16.57
CA ASP A 80 12.03 57.68 17.82
C ASP A 80 12.29 56.23 18.24
N ILE A 81 11.29 55.35 18.08
CA ILE A 81 11.43 53.91 18.30
C ILE A 81 12.51 53.35 17.38
N LEU A 82 12.41 53.57 16.07
CA LEU A 82 13.34 52.95 15.12
C LEU A 82 14.79 53.44 15.24
N LYS A 83 15.00 54.72 15.62
CA LYS A 83 16.35 55.32 15.69
C LYS A 83 16.98 55.26 17.07
N ASN A 84 16.19 55.49 18.12
CA ASN A 84 16.69 55.75 19.46
C ASN A 84 16.24 54.70 20.47
N SER A 85 15.87 53.48 20.03
CA SER A 85 15.54 52.36 20.94
C SER A 85 16.66 52.12 21.95
N LYS A 86 16.26 51.98 23.22
CA LYS A 86 17.17 51.74 24.33
C LYS A 86 17.32 50.23 24.57
N PHE A 87 18.54 49.72 24.50
CA PHE A 87 18.85 48.32 24.77
C PHE A 87 19.58 48.17 26.11
N GLU A 88 18.89 48.36 27.22
CA GLU A 88 19.45 48.11 28.56
C GLU A 88 19.55 46.62 28.85
N ASN A 89 20.70 46.18 29.38
CA ASN A 89 20.91 44.77 29.72
C ASN A 89 19.83 44.20 30.65
N SER A 90 19.35 44.99 31.61
CA SER A 90 18.27 44.59 32.53
C SER A 90 16.94 44.34 31.82
N GLN A 91 16.61 45.13 30.79
CA GLN A 91 15.41 44.94 29.97
C GLN A 91 15.57 43.76 29.02
N VAL A 92 16.74 43.64 28.39
CA VAL A 92 17.08 42.50 27.52
C VAL A 92 16.93 41.18 28.27
N GLU A 93 17.45 41.06 29.50
CA GLU A 93 17.29 39.82 30.28
C GLU A 93 15.83 39.56 30.71
N ARG A 94 15.02 40.60 30.93
CA ARG A 94 13.58 40.43 31.20
C ARG A 94 12.84 39.93 29.98
N GLU A 95 13.05 40.56 28.82
CA GLU A 95 12.41 40.17 27.56
C GLU A 95 12.87 38.79 27.11
N ARG A 96 14.14 38.42 27.37
CA ARG A 96 14.61 37.05 27.13
C ARG A 96 13.74 36.01 27.84
N GLY A 97 13.36 36.27 29.09
CA GLY A 97 12.46 35.38 29.85
C GLY A 97 11.01 35.40 29.35
N VAL A 98 10.58 36.43 28.62
CA VAL A 98 9.28 36.47 27.93
C VAL A 98 9.35 35.64 26.65
N ILE A 99 10.36 35.88 25.81
CA ILE A 99 10.58 35.16 24.54
C ILE A 99 10.72 33.65 24.79
N LEU A 100 11.47 33.23 25.81
CA LEU A 100 11.60 31.80 26.14
C LEU A 100 10.27 31.14 26.53
N ARG A 101 9.37 31.88 27.19
CA ARG A 101 8.02 31.37 27.52
C ARG A 101 7.11 31.36 26.30
N GLU A 102 7.19 32.38 25.45
CA GLU A 102 6.47 32.41 24.19
C GLU A 102 6.88 31.26 23.26
N MET A 103 8.17 30.92 23.21
CA MET A 103 8.65 29.74 22.48
C MET A 103 7.99 28.45 23.00
N GLU A 104 7.87 28.29 24.32
CA GLU A 104 7.14 27.15 24.93
C GLU A 104 5.64 27.17 24.59
N GLU A 105 5.02 28.35 24.51
CA GLU A 105 3.61 28.50 24.13
C GLU A 105 3.38 28.17 22.65
N ILE A 106 4.29 28.56 21.76
CA ILE A 106 4.20 28.30 20.32
C ILE A 106 4.28 26.81 20.01
N GLU A 107 5.01 26.01 20.81
CA GLU A 107 5.03 24.55 20.67
C GLU A 107 3.63 23.92 20.81
N SER A 108 2.69 24.60 21.48
CA SER A 108 1.29 24.15 21.56
C SER A 108 0.47 24.43 20.29
N ASN A 109 0.94 25.31 19.40
CA ASN A 109 0.33 25.59 18.11
C ASN A 109 0.98 24.73 17.01
N TYR A 110 0.46 23.51 16.85
CA TYR A 110 1.00 22.54 15.90
C TYR A 110 1.01 22.99 14.44
N GLN A 111 0.15 23.95 14.05
CA GLN A 111 0.17 24.48 12.68
C GLN A 111 1.49 25.22 12.41
N GLU A 112 1.86 26.14 13.30
CA GLU A 112 3.12 26.91 13.17
C GLU A 112 4.34 26.00 13.26
N VAL A 113 4.34 25.03 14.19
CA VAL A 113 5.42 24.02 14.30
C VAL A 113 5.58 23.24 12.99
N VAL A 114 4.48 22.81 12.37
CA VAL A 114 4.51 22.11 11.08
C VAL A 114 5.04 23.02 9.97
N PHE A 115 4.68 24.31 9.96
CA PHE A 115 5.22 25.27 8.99
C PHE A 115 6.71 25.53 9.20
N ASP A 116 7.20 25.63 10.43
CA ASP A 116 8.62 25.75 10.72
C ASP A 116 9.41 24.54 10.23
N TYR A 117 8.92 23.32 10.52
CA TYR A 117 9.52 22.09 9.98
C TYR A 117 9.44 22.03 8.45
N LEU A 118 8.35 22.50 7.85
CA LEU A 118 8.20 22.57 6.40
C LEU A 118 9.26 23.50 5.77
N HIS A 119 9.48 24.69 6.33
CA HIS A 119 10.51 25.61 5.84
C HIS A 119 11.91 25.05 6.05
N ALA A 120 12.19 24.50 7.23
CA ALA A 120 13.47 23.88 7.56
C ALA A 120 13.83 22.73 6.61
N THR A 121 12.85 21.88 6.28
CA THR A 121 13.07 20.77 5.33
C THR A 121 13.05 21.23 3.88
N ALA A 122 12.26 22.24 3.51
CA ALA A 122 12.21 22.73 2.13
C ALA A 122 13.49 23.48 1.74
N TYR A 123 14.08 24.23 2.66
CA TYR A 123 15.17 25.19 2.40
C TYR A 123 16.44 24.87 3.19
N GLN A 124 16.77 23.59 3.32
CA GLN A 124 17.90 23.09 4.12
C GLN A 124 19.22 23.80 3.79
N GLY A 125 19.92 24.25 4.84
CA GLY A 125 21.21 24.92 4.71
C GLY A 125 21.15 26.31 4.06
N THR A 126 19.95 26.90 3.94
CA THR A 126 19.77 28.26 3.42
C THR A 126 19.05 29.15 4.45
N PRO A 127 19.11 30.49 4.33
CA PRO A 127 18.53 31.37 5.33
C PRO A 127 17.01 31.22 5.54
N LEU A 128 16.25 30.78 4.52
CA LEU A 128 14.80 30.52 4.64
C LEU A 128 14.46 29.24 5.43
N GLY A 129 15.45 28.37 5.69
CA GLY A 129 15.25 27.18 6.52
C GLY A 129 15.36 27.44 8.02
N ARG A 130 15.71 28.66 8.44
CA ARG A 130 15.82 29.05 9.85
C ARG A 130 14.47 29.54 10.35
N THR A 131 14.12 29.18 11.58
CA THR A 131 12.91 29.68 12.23
C THR A 131 13.06 31.15 12.59
N ILE A 132 11.93 31.84 12.72
CA ILE A 132 11.90 33.28 13.03
C ILE A 132 12.40 33.53 14.47
N LEU A 133 11.98 32.67 15.40
CA LEU A 133 12.34 32.72 16.82
C LEU A 133 13.82 32.42 17.05
N GLY A 134 14.40 31.56 16.19
CA GLY A 134 15.75 31.02 16.36
C GLY A 134 15.85 29.96 17.46
N PRO A 135 17.02 29.31 17.60
CA PRO A 135 17.23 28.26 18.60
C PRO A 135 17.40 28.87 20.00
N VAL A 136 16.99 28.10 21.02
CA VAL A 136 17.02 28.51 22.43
C VAL A 136 18.44 28.91 22.88
N GLU A 137 19.48 28.25 22.36
CA GLU A 137 20.88 28.56 22.66
C GLU A 137 21.29 29.95 22.14
N ASN A 138 20.82 30.34 20.97
CA ASN A 138 21.05 31.67 20.43
C ASN A 138 20.28 32.71 21.23
N VAL A 139 18.99 32.47 21.50
CA VAL A 139 18.19 33.36 22.33
C VAL A 139 18.80 33.54 23.72
N LYS A 140 19.50 32.54 24.28
CA LYS A 140 20.24 32.68 25.55
C LYS A 140 21.53 33.49 25.46
N SER A 141 22.16 33.56 24.29
CA SER A 141 23.48 34.18 24.10
C SER A 141 23.44 35.58 23.46
N LEU A 142 22.35 35.94 22.79
CA LEU A 142 22.14 37.24 22.15
C LEU A 142 22.25 38.42 23.14
N LYS A 143 23.05 39.43 22.78
CA LYS A 143 23.33 40.62 23.60
C LYS A 143 22.76 41.89 22.98
N ALA A 144 22.68 42.95 23.79
CA ALA A 144 22.31 44.30 23.34
C ALA A 144 23.18 44.81 22.16
N SER A 145 24.46 44.44 22.11
CA SER A 145 25.35 44.78 21.00
C SER A 145 24.92 44.18 19.68
N ASP A 146 24.37 42.96 19.70
CA ASP A 146 24.02 42.23 18.49
C ASP A 146 22.80 42.86 17.81
N MET A 147 21.81 43.29 18.60
CA MET A 147 20.66 44.07 18.13
C MET A 147 21.09 45.43 17.55
N LYS A 148 21.97 46.16 18.24
CA LYS A 148 22.49 47.44 17.74
C LYS A 148 23.24 47.27 16.41
N ASN A 149 24.07 46.23 16.30
CA ASN A 149 24.79 45.92 15.07
C ASN A 149 23.82 45.54 13.95
N PHE A 150 22.80 44.74 14.25
CA PHE A 150 21.78 44.33 13.29
C PHE A 150 20.98 45.52 12.74
N ILE A 151 20.57 46.46 13.60
CA ILE A 151 19.93 47.72 13.18
C ILE A 151 20.88 48.53 12.31
N LYS A 152 22.11 48.79 12.79
CA LYS A 152 23.09 49.59 12.07
C LYS A 152 23.32 49.07 10.65
N GLN A 153 23.38 47.74 10.48
CA GLN A 153 23.61 47.12 9.18
C GLN A 153 22.36 47.11 8.28
N ASN A 154 21.18 46.83 8.83
CA ASN A 154 20.01 46.54 8.00
C ASN A 154 19.01 47.69 7.85
N TYR A 155 18.90 48.59 8.84
CA TYR A 155 17.88 49.65 8.87
C TYR A 155 18.42 50.90 8.16
N LYS A 156 18.46 50.84 6.82
CA LYS A 156 18.89 51.94 5.94
C LYS A 156 17.70 52.58 5.23
N ALA A 157 17.76 53.89 4.99
CA ALA A 157 16.64 54.65 4.41
C ALA A 157 16.03 54.05 3.12
N PRO A 158 16.81 53.58 2.13
CA PRO A 158 16.25 53.02 0.89
C PRO A 158 15.46 51.70 1.09
N ARG A 159 15.74 50.97 2.17
CA ARG A 159 15.08 49.70 2.52
C ARG A 159 13.83 49.91 3.38
N MET A 160 13.44 51.16 3.61
CA MET A 160 12.32 51.52 4.47
C MET A 160 11.24 52.25 3.66
N VAL A 161 9.99 52.01 4.04
CA VAL A 161 8.82 52.70 3.51
C VAL A 161 7.95 53.16 4.68
N LEU A 162 7.59 54.44 4.71
CA LEU A 162 6.51 54.96 5.54
C LEU A 162 5.21 54.87 4.74
N SER A 163 4.23 54.13 5.26
CA SER A 163 2.91 53.96 4.65
C SER A 163 1.85 54.56 5.55
N ALA A 164 0.80 55.11 4.96
CA ALA A 164 -0.36 55.59 5.69
C ALA A 164 -1.67 55.37 4.92
N ALA A 165 -2.74 54.99 5.61
CA ALA A 165 -4.07 54.88 5.03
C ALA A 165 -5.14 55.41 5.99
N GLY A 166 -6.17 56.07 5.45
CA GLY A 166 -7.28 56.64 6.22
C GLY A 166 -7.37 58.16 6.06
N GLY A 167 -7.68 58.89 7.13
CA GLY A 167 -7.71 60.35 7.14
C GLY A 167 -6.33 60.98 7.21
N VAL A 168 -5.55 60.91 6.12
CA VAL A 168 -4.15 61.38 6.08
C VAL A 168 -3.92 62.31 4.90
N ASP A 169 -3.32 63.48 5.15
CA ASP A 169 -2.79 64.34 4.09
C ASP A 169 -1.36 63.93 3.71
N HIS A 170 -1.14 63.66 2.42
CA HIS A 170 0.15 63.19 1.93
C HIS A 170 1.25 64.24 2.11
N LYS A 171 0.93 65.53 1.95
CA LYS A 171 1.92 66.60 2.08
C LYS A 171 2.38 66.71 3.53
N GLN A 172 1.44 66.76 4.47
CA GLN A 172 1.74 66.72 5.90
C GLN A 172 2.58 65.48 6.28
N LEU A 173 2.26 64.31 5.74
CA LEU A 173 3.03 63.09 5.98
C LEU A 173 4.47 63.21 5.46
N CYS A 174 4.66 63.78 4.27
CA CYS A 174 5.99 64.03 3.71
C CYS A 174 6.81 65.02 4.55
N ASP A 175 6.19 66.11 5.00
CA ASP A 175 6.85 67.12 5.83
C ASP A 175 7.30 66.51 7.18
N LEU A 176 6.46 65.65 7.79
CA LEU A 176 6.81 64.90 8.99
C LEU A 176 7.90 63.87 8.70
N ALA A 177 7.84 63.17 7.57
CA ALA A 177 8.84 62.19 7.19
C ALA A 177 10.21 62.81 6.95
N GLU A 178 10.29 63.95 6.25
CA GLU A 178 11.56 64.68 6.06
C GLU A 178 12.13 65.13 7.41
N LYS A 179 11.28 65.67 8.29
CA LYS A 179 11.70 66.13 9.63
C LYS A 179 12.24 64.99 10.50
N HIS A 180 11.61 63.82 10.47
CA HIS A 180 11.89 62.74 11.40
C HIS A 180 12.76 61.62 10.83
N PHE A 181 12.78 61.41 9.52
CA PHE A 181 13.51 60.33 8.85
C PHE A 181 14.54 60.83 7.83
N GLY A 182 14.62 62.14 7.54
CA GLY A 182 15.58 62.70 6.56
C GLY A 182 17.06 62.53 6.96
N ASP A 183 17.34 62.35 8.25
CA ASP A 183 18.67 62.10 8.82
C ASP A 183 19.10 60.62 8.77
N LEU A 184 18.23 59.70 8.33
CA LEU A 184 18.59 58.28 8.21
C LEU A 184 19.71 58.07 7.19
N GLN A 185 20.62 57.15 7.54
CA GLN A 185 21.73 56.79 6.68
C GLN A 185 21.24 56.08 5.41
N ALA A 186 21.63 56.62 4.24
CA ALA A 186 21.31 56.05 2.94
C ALA A 186 22.33 55.01 2.46
N SER A 187 23.62 55.29 2.67
CA SER A 187 24.73 54.50 2.13
C SER A 187 25.40 53.61 3.18
N TYR A 188 26.01 52.53 2.72
CA TYR A 188 26.90 51.70 3.52
C TYR A 188 28.29 52.35 3.59
N GLN A 189 28.93 52.33 4.76
CA GLN A 189 30.30 52.81 4.88
C GLN A 189 31.28 51.85 4.20
N GLU A 190 32.48 52.35 3.87
CA GLU A 190 33.53 51.53 3.26
C GLU A 190 33.92 50.38 4.20
N GLY A 191 33.73 49.13 3.76
CA GLY A 191 33.89 47.93 4.59
C GLY A 191 32.61 47.38 5.23
N GLU A 192 31.48 48.11 5.20
CA GLU A 192 30.18 47.55 5.57
C GLU A 192 29.62 46.71 4.40
N GLY A 193 29.38 45.41 4.65
CA GLY A 193 28.79 44.53 3.65
C GLY A 193 27.33 44.89 3.36
N VAL A 194 27.01 45.18 2.09
CA VAL A 194 25.62 45.32 1.62
C VAL A 194 24.92 43.96 1.77
N PRO A 195 23.82 43.87 2.54
CA PRO A 195 23.10 42.61 2.70
C PRO A 195 22.57 42.11 1.35
N SER A 196 23.17 41.04 0.83
CA SER A 196 22.72 40.41 -0.41
C SER A 196 21.72 39.30 -0.10
N ILE A 197 20.57 39.30 -0.80
CA ILE A 197 19.61 38.19 -0.72
C ILE A 197 20.26 36.95 -1.33
N GLN A 198 20.63 35.98 -0.48
CA GLN A 198 21.10 34.69 -0.94
C GLN A 198 19.94 33.90 -1.53
N ARG A 199 20.10 33.37 -2.74
CA ARG A 199 19.10 32.49 -3.37
C ARG A 199 18.92 31.25 -2.51
N CYS A 200 17.67 30.96 -2.15
CA CYS A 200 17.33 29.79 -1.36
C CYS A 200 16.99 28.61 -2.28
N ARG A 201 17.74 27.50 -2.16
CA ARG A 201 17.50 26.28 -2.91
C ARG A 201 16.41 25.46 -2.23
N PHE A 202 15.38 25.08 -2.98
CA PHE A 202 14.42 24.07 -2.55
C PHE A 202 15.03 22.66 -2.69
N THR A 203 15.00 21.85 -1.64
CA THR A 203 15.63 20.52 -1.62
C THR A 203 14.67 19.36 -1.90
N GLY A 204 13.41 19.49 -1.51
CA GLY A 204 12.41 18.41 -1.63
C GLY A 204 12.73 17.23 -0.72
N SER A 205 12.40 17.36 0.57
CA SER A 205 12.63 16.33 1.60
C SER A 205 11.45 16.26 2.58
N GLU A 206 11.51 15.33 3.52
CA GLU A 206 10.48 15.16 4.55
C GLU A 206 11.09 15.19 5.96
N ILE A 207 10.30 15.68 6.91
CA ILE A 207 10.52 15.54 8.35
C ILE A 207 9.25 14.88 8.91
N ARG A 208 9.43 13.91 9.80
CA ARG A 208 8.33 13.23 10.49
C ARG A 208 8.62 13.23 11.99
N ASP A 209 7.93 14.10 12.71
CA ASP A 209 7.93 14.09 14.16
C ASP A 209 6.74 13.26 14.64
N ARG A 210 7.02 12.08 15.20
CA ARG A 210 6.00 11.09 15.52
C ARG A 210 5.75 11.04 17.02
N ASP A 211 4.61 11.58 17.42
CA ASP A 211 4.02 11.37 18.74
C ASP A 211 2.70 10.60 18.63
N ASP A 212 2.71 9.33 19.05
CA ASP A 212 1.52 8.48 19.04
C ASP A 212 0.49 8.87 20.11
N ALA A 213 0.83 9.74 21.07
CA ALA A 213 -0.07 10.23 22.11
C ALA A 213 -1.02 11.34 21.61
N MET A 214 -0.59 12.17 20.64
CA MET A 214 -1.42 13.24 20.06
C MET A 214 -2.73 12.68 19.50
N PRO A 215 -3.89 13.34 19.62
CA PRO A 215 -5.17 12.77 19.18
C PRO A 215 -5.31 12.70 17.65
N VAL A 216 -4.77 13.70 16.94
CA VAL A 216 -4.83 13.87 15.49
C VAL A 216 -3.43 14.08 14.92
N ALA A 217 -3.26 13.79 13.64
CA ALA A 217 -2.02 14.06 12.92
C ALA A 217 -2.11 15.38 12.15
N HIS A 218 -1.07 16.19 12.24
CA HIS A 218 -0.91 17.43 11.49
C HIS A 218 0.14 17.22 10.40
N ALA A 219 -0.17 17.63 9.16
CA ALA A 219 0.75 17.47 8.04
C ALA A 219 0.64 18.64 7.06
N ALA A 220 1.78 19.04 6.50
CA ALA A 220 1.85 19.98 5.38
C ALA A 220 2.67 19.38 4.24
N ILE A 221 2.18 19.54 3.01
CA ILE A 221 2.88 19.14 1.80
C ILE A 221 2.95 20.36 0.90
N ALA A 222 4.16 20.72 0.46
CA ALA A 222 4.38 21.86 -0.41
C ALA A 222 5.32 21.57 -1.56
N PHE A 223 5.15 22.37 -2.62
CA PHE A 223 6.00 22.44 -3.78
C PHE A 223 6.59 23.86 -3.87
N GLU A 224 7.85 23.96 -4.30
CA GLU A 224 8.43 25.25 -4.71
C GLU A 224 7.61 25.95 -5.81
N GLY A 225 7.40 27.24 -5.69
CA GLY A 225 6.90 28.07 -6.77
C GLY A 225 7.83 29.26 -7.02
N PRO A 226 7.45 30.16 -7.93
CA PRO A 226 8.18 31.39 -8.20
C PRO A 226 7.99 32.43 -7.09
N GLY A 227 8.95 33.34 -6.96
CA GLY A 227 8.85 34.50 -6.08
C GLY A 227 7.98 35.64 -6.65
N TRP A 228 7.82 36.70 -5.87
CA TRP A 228 6.93 37.83 -6.18
C TRP A 228 7.23 38.52 -7.52
N GLN A 229 8.47 38.50 -7.99
CA GLN A 229 8.85 39.16 -9.25
C GLN A 229 8.32 38.44 -10.50
N SER A 230 7.92 37.17 -10.39
CA SER A 230 7.47 36.40 -11.54
C SER A 230 6.04 36.75 -11.95
N SER A 231 5.80 36.79 -13.26
CA SER A 231 4.44 36.88 -13.82
C SER A 231 3.58 35.65 -13.50
N ASP A 232 4.23 34.50 -13.22
CA ASP A 232 3.55 33.22 -13.03
C ASP A 232 2.94 33.06 -11.63
N THR A 233 3.33 33.93 -10.69
CA THR A 233 2.86 33.91 -9.29
C THR A 233 1.34 34.02 -9.20
N LEU A 234 0.72 34.89 -9.99
CA LEU A 234 -0.74 35.06 -9.97
C LEU A 234 -1.47 33.82 -10.49
N ALA A 235 -0.95 33.16 -11.53
CA ALA A 235 -1.52 31.91 -12.04
C ALA A 235 -1.51 30.81 -10.97
N LEU A 236 -0.46 30.78 -10.13
CA LEU A 236 -0.36 29.82 -9.03
C LEU A 236 -1.19 30.18 -7.80
N MET A 237 -1.41 31.47 -7.54
CA MET A 237 -2.39 31.87 -6.53
C MET A 237 -3.79 31.39 -6.93
N VAL A 238 -4.16 31.54 -8.21
CA VAL A 238 -5.42 30.98 -8.76
C VAL A 238 -5.42 29.46 -8.67
N ALA A 239 -4.32 28.80 -9.01
CA ALA A 239 -4.19 27.35 -8.87
C ALA A 239 -4.35 26.89 -7.41
N SER A 240 -3.76 27.61 -6.47
CA SER A 240 -3.85 27.29 -5.04
C SER A 240 -5.29 27.37 -4.55
N SER A 241 -6.03 28.40 -4.97
CA SER A 241 -7.45 28.55 -4.65
C SER A 241 -8.36 27.44 -5.21
N LEU A 242 -7.92 26.65 -6.21
CA LEU A 242 -8.70 25.50 -6.71
C LEU A 242 -8.89 24.42 -5.64
N HIS A 243 -7.89 24.19 -4.78
CA HIS A 243 -7.97 23.23 -3.67
C HIS A 243 -9.01 23.69 -2.65
N GLY A 244 -9.03 24.99 -2.36
CA GLY A 244 -9.91 25.61 -1.38
C GLY A 244 -9.48 25.32 0.06
N ALA A 245 -10.41 25.52 0.98
CA ALA A 245 -10.27 25.17 2.38
C ALA A 245 -11.58 24.53 2.85
N TRP A 246 -11.50 23.59 3.77
CA TRP A 246 -12.65 22.89 4.31
C TRP A 246 -12.35 22.37 5.71
N ASP A 247 -13.37 22.40 6.55
CA ASP A 247 -13.39 21.75 7.85
C ASP A 247 -14.73 21.03 8.05
N ARG A 248 -14.79 20.17 9.07
CA ARG A 248 -16.02 19.44 9.41
C ARG A 248 -17.18 20.34 9.83
N SER A 249 -16.91 21.56 10.30
CA SER A 249 -17.95 22.52 10.66
C SER A 249 -18.57 23.24 9.46
N TYR A 250 -18.01 23.06 8.26
CA TYR A 250 -18.47 23.75 7.07
C TYR A 250 -19.92 23.39 6.72
N GLY A 251 -20.80 24.40 6.77
CA GLY A 251 -22.26 24.22 6.61
C GLY A 251 -22.72 23.70 5.24
N GLY A 252 -21.83 23.65 4.24
CA GLY A 252 -22.12 23.08 2.91
C GLY A 252 -22.20 21.55 2.85
N GLY A 253 -21.77 20.84 3.91
CA GLY A 253 -21.81 19.38 3.98
C GLY A 253 -21.04 18.70 2.84
N PHE A 254 -21.67 17.74 2.15
CA PHE A 254 -21.09 17.08 0.96
C PHE A 254 -21.08 18.00 -0.29
N ASN A 255 -21.95 19.00 -0.36
CA ASN A 255 -22.14 19.86 -1.54
C ASN A 255 -21.06 20.96 -1.68
N VAL A 256 -19.87 20.72 -1.12
CA VAL A 256 -18.74 21.65 -1.24
C VAL A 256 -18.24 21.66 -2.68
N ALA A 257 -17.85 22.84 -3.15
CA ALA A 257 -17.48 23.01 -4.56
C ALA A 257 -16.12 22.37 -4.92
N SER A 258 -15.24 22.20 -3.93
CA SER A 258 -13.94 21.52 -4.08
C SER A 258 -14.14 20.00 -4.06
N LYS A 259 -13.65 19.32 -5.10
CA LYS A 259 -13.75 17.84 -5.20
C LYS A 259 -13.02 17.14 -4.07
N LEU A 260 -11.87 17.68 -3.66
CA LEU A 260 -11.10 17.19 -2.52
C LEU A 260 -11.90 17.29 -1.22
N ALA A 261 -12.56 18.44 -1.01
CA ALA A 261 -13.40 18.64 0.17
C ALA A 261 -14.61 17.70 0.21
N SER A 262 -15.32 17.52 -0.90
CA SER A 262 -16.43 16.55 -0.97
C SER A 262 -15.97 15.12 -0.65
N LYS A 263 -14.75 14.76 -1.08
CA LYS A 263 -14.18 13.44 -0.80
C LYS A 263 -13.82 13.26 0.68
N PHE A 264 -13.11 14.23 1.26
CA PHE A 264 -12.76 14.23 2.68
C PHE A 264 -13.99 14.26 3.59
N PHE A 265 -15.06 14.94 3.18
CA PHE A 265 -16.35 14.90 3.87
C PHE A 265 -16.93 13.48 3.94
N MET A 266 -16.85 12.69 2.85
CA MET A 266 -17.39 11.32 2.84
C MET A 266 -16.54 10.33 3.65
N GLU A 267 -15.22 10.46 3.60
CA GLU A 267 -14.30 9.50 4.23
C GLU A 267 -14.19 9.69 5.75
N ASN A 268 -14.53 10.88 6.25
CA ASN A 268 -14.48 11.23 7.68
C ASN A 268 -13.11 10.96 8.35
N SER A 269 -12.05 10.92 7.55
CA SER A 269 -10.65 10.72 7.97
C SER A 269 -9.92 12.04 8.20
N VAL A 270 -10.34 13.11 7.53
CA VAL A 270 -9.78 14.47 7.67
C VAL A 270 -10.68 15.33 8.54
N HIS A 271 -10.11 16.12 9.44
CA HIS A 271 -10.80 17.12 10.27
C HIS A 271 -10.88 18.47 9.56
N SER A 272 -9.76 18.89 8.97
CA SER A 272 -9.67 20.10 8.19
C SER A 272 -8.53 20.01 7.17
N PHE A 273 -8.65 20.77 6.09
CA PHE A 273 -7.52 21.09 5.23
C PHE A 273 -7.63 22.52 4.71
N GLN A 274 -6.49 23.12 4.45
CA GLN A 274 -6.38 24.47 3.92
C GLN A 274 -5.20 24.54 2.95
N HIS A 275 -5.44 25.12 1.78
CA HIS A 275 -4.35 25.50 0.88
C HIS A 275 -3.58 26.70 1.43
N PHE A 276 -2.28 26.75 1.15
CA PHE A 276 -1.45 27.91 1.41
C PHE A 276 -0.56 28.22 0.21
N PHE A 277 -0.20 29.50 0.10
CA PHE A 277 0.74 30.00 -0.89
C PHE A 277 1.60 31.08 -0.24
N THR A 278 2.78 30.68 0.23
CA THR A 278 3.74 31.57 0.90
C THR A 278 4.78 32.02 -0.11
N CYS A 279 4.74 33.30 -0.49
CA CYS A 279 5.62 33.83 -1.52
C CYS A 279 6.69 34.75 -0.92
N TYR A 280 7.93 34.51 -1.33
CA TYR A 280 9.11 35.31 -1.01
C TYR A 280 9.58 36.06 -2.25
N HIS A 281 10.66 36.85 -2.10
CA HIS A 281 11.21 37.66 -3.19
C HIS A 281 11.57 36.81 -4.43
N ASP A 282 12.24 35.68 -4.25
CA ASP A 282 12.82 34.83 -5.30
C ASP A 282 12.22 33.41 -5.41
N THR A 283 11.48 32.95 -4.41
CA THR A 283 10.88 31.61 -4.34
C THR A 283 9.51 31.65 -3.65
N SER A 284 8.74 30.56 -3.69
CA SER A 284 7.52 30.40 -2.90
C SER A 284 7.29 28.94 -2.48
N LEU A 285 6.44 28.74 -1.48
CA LEU A 285 5.89 27.44 -1.10
C LEU A 285 4.40 27.43 -1.39
N TRP A 286 3.97 26.46 -2.18
CA TRP A 286 2.57 26.22 -2.52
C TRP A 286 2.19 24.82 -2.06
N GLY A 287 1.16 24.71 -1.22
CA GLY A 287 0.82 23.43 -0.62
C GLY A 287 -0.54 23.37 0.05
N VAL A 288 -0.77 22.27 0.76
CA VAL A 288 -1.92 22.06 1.63
C VAL A 288 -1.44 21.64 3.00
N TYR A 289 -2.03 22.26 4.02
CA TYR A 289 -1.98 21.84 5.40
C TYR A 289 -3.26 21.06 5.72
N LEU A 290 -3.15 19.92 6.40
CA LEU A 290 -4.29 19.10 6.78
C LEU A 290 -4.12 18.55 8.19
N THR A 291 -5.26 18.40 8.86
CA THR A 291 -5.38 17.72 10.16
C THR A 291 -6.25 16.49 9.95
N ALA A 292 -5.75 15.30 10.30
CA ALA A 292 -6.42 14.03 10.00
C ALA A 292 -6.33 13.03 11.17
N GLU A 293 -7.20 12.03 11.15
CA GLU A 293 -7.15 10.87 12.03
C GLU A 293 -5.84 10.08 11.82
N LYS A 294 -5.28 9.53 12.90
CA LYS A 294 -3.98 8.81 12.89
C LYS A 294 -3.86 7.77 11.78
N MET A 295 -4.92 6.98 11.62
CA MET A 295 -4.96 5.87 10.67
C MET A 295 -5.33 6.30 9.25
N GLY A 296 -5.84 7.52 9.08
CA GLY A 296 -6.32 8.06 7.79
C GLY A 296 -5.34 8.99 7.09
N LEU A 297 -4.24 9.38 7.75
CA LEU A 297 -3.29 10.35 7.20
C LEU A 297 -2.70 9.93 5.85
N GLY A 298 -2.23 8.68 5.72
CA GLY A 298 -1.63 8.19 4.48
C GLY A 298 -2.59 8.17 3.30
N GLU A 299 -3.86 7.82 3.54
CA GLU A 299 -4.91 7.88 2.54
C GLU A 299 -5.22 9.33 2.16
N SER A 300 -5.36 10.22 3.15
CA SER A 300 -5.63 11.65 2.96
C SER A 300 -4.55 12.33 2.11
N VAL A 301 -3.28 12.03 2.38
CA VAL A 301 -2.14 12.49 1.59
C VAL A 301 -2.19 11.93 0.16
N GLY A 302 -2.50 10.64 0.01
CA GLY A 302 -2.66 10.01 -1.31
C GLY A 302 -3.78 10.66 -2.14
N GLU A 303 -4.88 11.05 -1.51
CA GLU A 303 -5.99 11.76 -2.17
C GLU A 303 -5.65 13.19 -2.54
N PHE A 304 -4.94 13.92 -1.68
CA PHE A 304 -4.41 15.23 -2.02
C PHE A 304 -3.48 15.15 -3.26
N LEU A 305 -2.54 14.20 -3.29
CA LEU A 305 -1.64 14.03 -4.43
C LEU A 305 -2.39 13.66 -5.72
N LYS A 306 -3.45 12.85 -5.64
CA LYS A 306 -4.32 12.55 -6.79
C LYS A 306 -5.03 13.79 -7.30
N GLU A 307 -5.53 14.65 -6.41
CA GLU A 307 -6.16 15.91 -6.81
C GLU A 307 -5.15 16.86 -7.47
N PHE A 308 -3.93 16.93 -6.95
CA PHE A 308 -2.87 17.74 -7.53
C PHE A 308 -2.50 17.26 -8.96
N VAL A 309 -2.42 15.95 -9.18
CA VAL A 309 -2.21 15.36 -10.52
C VAL A 309 -3.42 15.59 -11.44
N ARG A 310 -4.65 15.53 -10.90
CA ARG A 310 -5.86 15.91 -11.64
C ARG A 310 -5.78 17.35 -12.09
N MET A 311 -5.25 18.24 -11.24
CA MET A 311 -5.13 19.66 -11.57
C MET A 311 -4.20 19.93 -12.78
N CYS A 312 -3.23 19.05 -13.01
CA CYS A 312 -2.34 19.11 -14.15
C CYS A 312 -3.02 18.77 -15.49
N THR A 313 -4.12 18.01 -15.46
CA THR A 313 -4.67 17.35 -16.67
C THR A 313 -6.15 17.64 -16.93
N GLN A 314 -6.98 17.65 -15.87
CA GLN A 314 -8.45 17.54 -15.96
C GLN A 314 -9.18 18.71 -15.27
N VAL A 315 -8.55 19.87 -15.11
CA VAL A 315 -9.25 21.08 -14.61
C VAL A 315 -10.16 21.65 -15.69
N THR A 316 -11.36 22.03 -15.30
CA THR A 316 -12.34 22.68 -16.19
C THR A 316 -12.27 24.21 -16.05
N GLN A 317 -12.69 24.93 -17.10
CA GLN A 317 -12.74 26.41 -17.03
C GLN A 317 -13.66 26.90 -15.91
N HIS A 318 -14.78 26.21 -15.66
CA HIS A 318 -15.69 26.54 -14.56
C HIS A 318 -15.05 26.45 -13.17
N GLU A 319 -14.19 25.45 -12.93
CA GLU A 319 -13.46 25.33 -11.66
C GLU A 319 -12.48 26.51 -11.49
N ILE A 320 -11.84 26.93 -12.58
CA ILE A 320 -10.92 28.08 -12.57
C ILE A 320 -11.64 29.41 -12.42
N ASP A 321 -12.79 29.58 -13.09
CA ASP A 321 -13.60 30.79 -12.93
C ASP A 321 -14.07 30.94 -11.49
N ARG A 322 -14.45 29.83 -10.84
CA ARG A 322 -14.74 29.82 -9.40
C ARG A 322 -13.51 30.18 -8.57
N ALA A 323 -12.35 29.58 -8.82
CA ALA A 323 -11.12 29.87 -8.07
C ALA A 323 -10.65 31.32 -8.26
N LYS A 324 -10.74 31.87 -9.47
CA LYS A 324 -10.54 33.30 -9.76
C LYS A 324 -11.45 34.15 -8.89
N ASN A 325 -12.75 33.87 -8.91
CA ASN A 325 -13.71 34.64 -8.13
C ASN A 325 -13.44 34.54 -6.63
N GLN A 326 -13.09 33.35 -6.11
CA GLN A 326 -12.69 33.16 -4.71
C GLN A 326 -11.44 33.98 -4.35
N LEU A 327 -10.40 33.95 -5.19
CA LEU A 327 -9.18 34.73 -4.97
C LEU A 327 -9.47 36.24 -5.01
N LYS A 328 -10.24 36.71 -5.99
CA LYS A 328 -10.64 38.12 -6.07
C LYS A 328 -11.44 38.57 -4.86
N THR A 329 -12.42 37.77 -4.43
CA THR A 329 -13.19 38.03 -3.22
C THR A 329 -12.28 38.08 -2.00
N HIS A 330 -11.35 37.14 -1.86
CA HIS A 330 -10.39 37.13 -0.75
C HIS A 330 -9.53 38.41 -0.72
N LEU A 331 -8.94 38.79 -1.86
CA LEU A 331 -8.11 40.01 -1.96
C LEU A 331 -8.91 41.30 -1.66
N LEU A 332 -10.16 41.37 -2.09
CA LEU A 332 -11.02 42.51 -1.80
C LEU A 332 -11.45 42.58 -0.33
N LEU A 333 -11.76 41.42 0.28
CA LEU A 333 -12.11 41.35 1.70
C LEU A 333 -10.91 41.63 2.60
N GLN A 334 -9.70 41.27 2.17
CA GLN A 334 -8.46 41.61 2.88
C GLN A 334 -8.22 43.13 2.94
N LEU A 335 -8.84 43.90 2.05
CA LEU A 335 -8.70 45.36 2.01
C LEU A 335 -9.71 46.11 2.89
N ASP A 336 -10.43 45.41 3.76
CA ASP A 336 -11.37 46.04 4.68
C ASP A 336 -10.68 46.65 5.90
N GLY A 337 -10.71 47.99 5.99
CA GLY A 337 -10.12 48.77 7.08
C GLY A 337 -8.80 49.48 6.74
N THR A 338 -8.44 50.48 7.53
CA THR A 338 -7.25 51.30 7.29
C THR A 338 -5.95 50.52 7.50
N THR A 339 -5.91 49.59 8.46
CA THR A 339 -4.70 48.82 8.78
C THR A 339 -4.29 47.86 7.67
N PRO A 340 -5.18 46.98 7.14
CA PRO A 340 -4.80 46.10 6.03
C PRO A 340 -4.42 46.86 4.76
N ILE A 341 -5.09 47.99 4.45
CA ILE A 341 -4.69 48.86 3.34
C ILE A 341 -3.27 49.40 3.55
N CYS A 342 -2.98 49.90 4.75
CA CYS A 342 -1.67 50.46 5.10
C CYS A 342 -0.56 49.41 4.98
N GLU A 343 -0.82 48.20 5.48
CA GLU A 343 0.07 47.04 5.36
C GLU A 343 0.30 46.64 3.90
N GLU A 344 -0.76 46.54 3.11
CA GLU A 344 -0.64 46.12 1.72
C GLU A 344 0.09 47.16 0.86
N ILE A 345 -0.06 48.46 1.17
CA ILE A 345 0.77 49.52 0.56
C ILE A 345 2.23 49.30 0.91
N GLY A 346 2.56 49.16 2.20
CA GLY A 346 3.92 48.94 2.66
C GLY A 346 4.58 47.73 2.02
N ARG A 347 3.89 46.58 2.04
CA ARG A 347 4.34 45.32 1.42
C ARG A 347 4.56 45.48 -0.08
N HIS A 348 3.61 46.08 -0.81
CA HIS A 348 3.77 46.28 -2.27
C HIS A 348 4.94 47.22 -2.59
N MET A 349 5.12 48.28 -1.81
CA MET A 349 6.25 49.18 -1.98
C MET A 349 7.59 48.49 -1.73
N LEU A 350 7.70 47.60 -0.73
CA LEU A 350 8.92 46.80 -0.52
C LEU A 350 9.16 45.79 -1.64
N VAL A 351 8.13 45.04 -2.05
CA VAL A 351 8.27 43.91 -2.98
C VAL A 351 8.38 44.35 -4.44
N TYR A 352 7.52 45.26 -4.88
CA TYR A 352 7.42 45.68 -6.29
C TYR A 352 8.03 47.05 -6.56
N GLY A 353 8.40 47.80 -5.52
CA GLY A 353 8.77 49.20 -5.64
C GLY A 353 7.60 50.14 -5.94
N ARG A 354 6.37 49.62 -6.06
CA ARG A 354 5.16 50.38 -6.34
C ARG A 354 3.93 49.71 -5.73
N ARG A 355 2.88 50.49 -5.50
CA ARG A 355 1.53 49.96 -5.22
C ARG A 355 0.89 49.48 -6.51
N ILE A 356 0.61 48.19 -6.62
CA ILE A 356 -0.24 47.65 -7.70
C ILE A 356 -1.69 48.01 -7.39
N PRO A 357 -2.40 48.78 -8.23
CA PRO A 357 -3.81 49.05 -8.03
C PRO A 357 -4.62 47.75 -8.05
N ILE A 358 -5.66 47.67 -7.21
CA ILE A 358 -6.49 46.46 -7.16
C ILE A 358 -7.13 46.16 -8.51
N THR A 359 -7.50 47.17 -9.29
CA THR A 359 -8.10 47.00 -10.62
C THR A 359 -7.12 46.34 -11.60
N GLU A 360 -5.83 46.69 -11.53
CA GLU A 360 -4.77 46.04 -12.29
C GLU A 360 -4.60 44.58 -11.83
N LEU A 361 -4.59 44.32 -10.52
CA LEU A 361 -4.47 42.97 -9.98
C LEU A 361 -5.65 42.06 -10.40
N LEU A 362 -6.88 42.58 -10.32
CA LEU A 362 -8.09 41.86 -10.75
C LEU A 362 -8.06 41.56 -12.26
N ALA A 363 -7.63 42.53 -13.09
CA ALA A 363 -7.48 42.34 -14.52
C ALA A 363 -6.38 41.32 -14.86
N ARG A 364 -5.25 41.36 -14.14
CA ARG A 364 -4.19 40.34 -14.27
C ARG A 364 -4.72 38.95 -13.93
N ILE A 365 -5.49 38.80 -12.84
CA ILE A 365 -6.12 37.53 -12.47
C ILE A 365 -7.05 37.02 -13.58
N ASP A 366 -7.83 37.90 -14.21
CA ASP A 366 -8.69 37.52 -15.35
C ASP A 366 -7.91 37.01 -16.55
N ILE A 367 -6.81 37.69 -16.89
CA ILE A 367 -5.93 37.30 -18.00
C ILE A 367 -5.22 35.97 -17.69
N THR A 368 -4.72 35.80 -16.45
CA THR A 368 -3.94 34.61 -16.08
C THR A 368 -4.78 33.37 -15.80
N GLY A 369 -6.08 33.51 -15.51
CA GLY A 369 -6.96 32.38 -15.22
C GLY A 369 -7.67 31.80 -16.45
N ASP A 370 -6.95 31.71 -17.57
CA ASP A 370 -7.27 30.77 -18.64
C ASP A 370 -6.81 29.37 -18.23
N SER A 371 -7.68 28.37 -18.41
CA SER A 371 -7.35 26.98 -18.10
C SER A 371 -6.11 26.43 -18.78
N VAL A 372 -5.76 26.90 -19.97
CA VAL A 372 -4.53 26.49 -20.64
C VAL A 372 -3.32 27.02 -19.88
N ILE A 373 -3.31 28.32 -19.58
CA ILE A 373 -2.21 28.99 -18.86
C ILE A 373 -2.03 28.37 -17.47
N VAL A 374 -3.11 28.22 -16.69
CA VAL A 374 -3.03 27.64 -15.34
C VAL A 374 -2.52 26.21 -15.39
N LYS A 375 -3.03 25.37 -16.31
CA LYS A 375 -2.56 23.99 -16.46
C LYS A 375 -1.09 23.94 -16.87
N ASP A 376 -0.69 24.76 -17.83
CA ASP A 376 0.69 24.80 -18.32
C ASP A 376 1.64 25.20 -17.20
N LYS A 377 1.28 26.21 -16.38
CA LYS A 377 2.12 26.62 -15.23
C LYS A 377 2.18 25.59 -14.12
N ILE A 378 1.07 24.93 -13.79
CA ILE A 378 1.07 23.81 -12.85
C ILE A 378 1.96 22.68 -13.40
N ASN A 379 1.79 22.35 -14.70
CA ASN A 379 2.59 21.35 -15.38
C ASN A 379 4.07 21.70 -15.43
N ASP A 380 4.44 22.95 -15.65
CA ASP A 380 5.84 23.40 -15.71
C ASP A 380 6.51 23.16 -14.35
N ILE A 381 5.86 23.56 -13.25
CA ILE A 381 6.39 23.34 -11.90
C ILE A 381 6.50 21.85 -11.59
N PHE A 382 5.53 21.06 -12.03
CA PHE A 382 5.51 19.64 -11.74
C PHE A 382 6.49 18.85 -12.61
N LYS A 383 6.56 19.13 -13.92
CA LYS A 383 7.51 18.54 -14.88
C LYS A 383 8.95 18.91 -14.54
N LEU A 384 9.26 20.18 -14.24
CA LEU A 384 10.61 20.58 -13.82
C LEU A 384 11.11 19.75 -12.63
N LYS A 385 10.23 19.41 -11.69
CA LYS A 385 10.61 18.62 -10.51
C LYS A 385 10.59 17.13 -10.75
N MET A 386 9.72 16.66 -11.62
CA MET A 386 9.65 15.26 -12.00
C MET A 386 10.81 14.87 -12.94
N ASP A 387 11.27 15.77 -13.80
CA ASP A 387 12.50 15.61 -14.59
C ASP A 387 13.75 15.62 -13.70
N THR A 388 13.80 16.48 -12.67
CA THR A 388 14.88 16.46 -11.64
C THR A 388 14.88 15.16 -10.82
N LEU A 389 13.72 14.50 -10.69
CA LEU A 389 13.56 13.18 -10.05
C LEU A 389 13.71 12.00 -11.02
N ASN A 390 14.01 12.23 -12.31
CA ASN A 390 14.05 11.19 -13.35
C ASN A 390 12.72 10.43 -13.51
N ILE A 391 11.62 11.13 -13.27
CA ILE A 391 10.24 10.65 -13.36
C ILE A 391 9.57 11.42 -14.50
N ASN A 392 9.43 10.80 -15.67
CA ASN A 392 8.61 11.39 -16.74
C ASN A 392 7.14 11.48 -16.31
N CYS A 393 6.38 12.44 -16.83
CA CYS A 393 4.93 12.53 -16.55
C CYS A 393 4.14 11.31 -17.10
N SER A 394 4.69 10.62 -18.11
CA SER A 394 4.25 9.27 -18.52
C SER A 394 4.58 8.21 -17.46
N GLN A 395 5.66 8.38 -16.71
CA GLN A 395 6.04 7.54 -15.58
C GLN A 395 5.23 7.79 -14.30
N LEU A 396 4.55 8.92 -14.07
CA LEU A 396 3.64 9.04 -12.90
C LEU A 396 2.36 8.20 -13.05
N HIS A 397 1.84 8.08 -14.27
CA HIS A 397 0.87 7.05 -14.60
C HIS A 397 1.47 5.64 -14.46
N THR A 398 2.80 5.53 -14.61
CA THR A 398 3.58 4.29 -14.52
C THR A 398 4.21 4.03 -13.13
N ILE A 399 4.14 4.92 -12.12
CA ILE A 399 4.76 4.73 -10.79
C ILE A 399 3.73 4.25 -9.78
N ASN A 400 2.47 4.70 -9.93
CA ASN A 400 1.34 3.86 -9.52
C ASN A 400 1.32 2.52 -10.28
N SER A 401 2.02 2.47 -11.43
CA SER A 401 2.26 1.26 -12.20
C SER A 401 3.55 0.48 -11.95
N THR A 402 4.62 0.91 -11.29
CA THR A 402 5.84 0.07 -11.24
C THR A 402 5.72 -0.98 -10.14
N ASN A 403 5.08 -0.62 -9.02
CA ASN A 403 4.58 -1.61 -8.08
C ASN A 403 3.43 -2.44 -8.66
N SER A 404 2.62 -1.89 -9.58
CA SER A 404 1.52 -2.64 -10.18
C SER A 404 1.84 -3.36 -11.48
N SER A 405 2.98 -3.12 -12.14
CA SER A 405 3.49 -3.71 -13.40
C SER A 405 4.46 -4.82 -13.10
N LEU A 406 5.28 -4.72 -12.04
CA LEU A 406 5.99 -5.88 -11.51
C LEU A 406 4.99 -6.83 -10.84
N LYS A 407 3.99 -6.30 -10.11
CA LYS A 407 2.81 -7.10 -9.73
C LYS A 407 2.01 -7.55 -10.95
N MET A 408 1.82 -6.78 -12.02
CA MET A 408 1.03 -7.20 -13.20
C MET A 408 1.76 -8.29 -13.97
N ILE A 409 3.07 -8.16 -14.19
CA ILE A 409 3.92 -9.16 -14.84
C ILE A 409 4.00 -10.41 -13.95
N LEU A 410 4.22 -10.26 -12.65
CA LEU A 410 4.17 -11.38 -11.71
C LEU A 410 2.77 -12.03 -11.68
N PHE A 411 1.70 -11.25 -11.73
CA PHE A 411 0.30 -11.70 -11.72
C PHE A 411 -0.11 -12.35 -13.04
N ILE A 412 0.35 -11.83 -14.18
CA ILE A 412 0.20 -12.42 -15.52
C ILE A 412 1.00 -13.72 -15.57
N ASN A 413 2.25 -13.74 -15.10
CA ASN A 413 3.09 -14.94 -15.06
C ASN A 413 2.49 -16.01 -14.13
N ILE A 414 1.99 -15.63 -12.94
CA ILE A 414 1.31 -16.53 -12.00
C ILE A 414 0.01 -17.06 -12.61
N LYS A 415 -0.80 -16.21 -13.26
CA LYS A 415 -2.04 -16.64 -13.94
C LYS A 415 -1.75 -17.58 -15.11
N CYS A 416 -0.78 -17.26 -15.97
CA CYS A 416 -0.36 -18.11 -17.08
C CYS A 416 0.14 -19.47 -16.58
N PHE A 417 0.98 -19.47 -15.53
CA PHE A 417 1.47 -20.71 -14.93
C PHE A 417 0.34 -21.52 -14.29
N ALA A 418 -0.59 -20.87 -13.58
CA ALA A 418 -1.76 -21.52 -13.00
C ALA A 418 -2.66 -22.16 -14.09
N ILE A 419 -2.90 -21.48 -15.22
CA ILE A 419 -3.65 -22.03 -16.36
C ILE A 419 -2.97 -23.30 -16.90
N ILE A 420 -1.65 -23.27 -17.10
CA ILE A 420 -0.87 -24.42 -17.59
C ILE A 420 -1.02 -25.61 -16.65
N VAL A 421 -0.90 -25.39 -15.34
CA VAL A 421 -1.08 -26.44 -14.33
C VAL A 421 -2.47 -27.07 -14.43
N GLN A 422 -3.54 -26.27 -14.56
CA GLN A 422 -4.90 -26.82 -14.71
C GLN A 422 -5.09 -27.62 -16.01
N LEU A 423 -4.57 -27.10 -17.12
CA LEU A 423 -4.68 -27.75 -18.43
C LEU A 423 -3.95 -29.10 -18.49
N ILE A 424 -2.92 -29.29 -17.66
CA ILE A 424 -2.24 -30.58 -17.49
C ILE A 424 -2.99 -31.47 -16.48
N GLY A 425 -3.49 -30.90 -15.38
CA GLY A 425 -4.15 -31.63 -14.29
C GLY A 425 -5.43 -32.36 -14.71
N ILE A 426 -6.28 -31.71 -15.52
CA ILE A 426 -7.55 -32.29 -16.00
C ILE A 426 -7.34 -33.59 -16.80
N PRO A 427 -6.56 -33.59 -17.91
CA PRO A 427 -6.35 -34.80 -18.70
C PRO A 427 -5.60 -35.88 -17.92
N LEU A 428 -4.68 -35.50 -17.02
CA LEU A 428 -3.92 -36.45 -16.22
C LEU A 428 -4.82 -37.21 -15.22
N ASN A 429 -5.73 -36.51 -14.54
CA ASN A 429 -6.71 -37.14 -13.65
C ASN A 429 -7.71 -38.04 -14.41
N LEU A 430 -8.18 -37.62 -15.59
CA LEU A 430 -9.04 -38.45 -16.45
C LEU A 430 -8.32 -39.72 -16.94
N PHE A 431 -7.04 -39.60 -17.29
CA PHE A 431 -6.22 -40.72 -17.72
C PHE A 431 -6.00 -41.75 -16.60
N VAL A 432 -5.68 -41.28 -15.38
CA VAL A 432 -5.57 -42.15 -14.20
C VAL A 432 -6.90 -42.79 -13.86
N LEU A 433 -8.01 -42.03 -13.90
CA LEU A 433 -9.36 -42.55 -13.65
C LEU A 433 -9.70 -43.72 -14.60
N HIS A 434 -9.39 -43.58 -15.90
CA HIS A 434 -9.58 -44.66 -16.87
C HIS A 434 -8.75 -45.90 -16.52
N GLY A 435 -7.51 -45.72 -16.07
CA GLY A 435 -6.67 -46.81 -15.58
C GLY A 435 -7.22 -47.50 -14.33
N LEU A 436 -7.70 -46.73 -13.36
CA LEU A 436 -8.25 -47.24 -12.10
C LEU A 436 -9.55 -48.04 -12.29
N LEU A 437 -10.40 -47.65 -13.24
CA LEU A 437 -11.63 -48.38 -13.58
C LEU A 437 -11.34 -49.78 -14.14
N ASN A 438 -10.20 -49.94 -14.80
CA ASN A 438 -9.82 -51.17 -15.50
C ASN A 438 -8.81 -52.05 -14.73
N VAL A 439 -8.24 -51.55 -13.62
CA VAL A 439 -7.23 -52.27 -12.80
C VAL A 439 -7.78 -52.53 -11.39
N LYS A 440 -7.79 -53.80 -10.97
CA LYS A 440 -8.19 -54.17 -9.60
C LYS A 440 -7.08 -53.85 -8.58
N LEU A 441 -7.23 -52.75 -7.85
CA LEU A 441 -6.28 -52.26 -6.84
C LEU A 441 -6.73 -52.62 -5.43
N GLY A 442 -6.58 -53.89 -5.07
CA GLY A 442 -6.84 -54.36 -3.71
C GLY A 442 -8.34 -54.40 -3.36
N SER A 443 -8.78 -53.57 -2.42
CA SER A 443 -10.16 -53.57 -1.92
C SER A 443 -11.09 -52.77 -2.84
N ARG A 444 -12.37 -53.18 -2.92
CA ARG A 444 -13.42 -52.49 -3.68
C ARG A 444 -13.60 -51.05 -3.22
N LEU A 445 -13.59 -50.82 -1.89
CA LEU A 445 -13.71 -49.49 -1.30
C LEU A 445 -12.53 -48.60 -1.69
N THR A 446 -11.31 -49.13 -1.68
CA THR A 446 -10.10 -48.38 -2.06
C THR A 446 -10.10 -47.93 -3.51
N THR A 447 -10.49 -48.83 -4.41
CA THR A 447 -10.55 -48.52 -5.84
C THR A 447 -11.59 -47.43 -6.09
N LEU A 448 -12.74 -47.52 -5.40
CA LEU A 448 -13.80 -46.52 -5.48
C LEU A 448 -13.38 -45.15 -4.91
N LEU A 449 -12.72 -45.11 -3.75
CA LEU A 449 -12.20 -43.87 -3.15
C LEU A 449 -11.14 -43.21 -4.04
N LEU A 450 -10.24 -43.98 -4.66
CA LEU A 450 -9.23 -43.43 -5.58
C LEU A 450 -9.84 -42.95 -6.90
N CYS A 451 -10.88 -43.62 -7.43
CA CYS A 451 -11.63 -43.12 -8.57
C CYS A 451 -12.30 -41.78 -8.23
N ASN A 452 -12.96 -41.69 -7.08
CA ASN A 452 -13.58 -40.43 -6.64
C ASN A 452 -12.56 -39.34 -6.36
N GLN A 453 -11.36 -39.69 -5.89
CA GLN A 453 -10.26 -38.75 -5.73
C GLN A 453 -9.90 -38.08 -7.07
N CYS A 454 -9.77 -38.88 -8.13
CA CYS A 454 -9.49 -38.36 -9.47
C CYS A 454 -10.63 -37.47 -9.99
N VAL A 455 -11.88 -37.81 -9.66
CA VAL A 455 -13.04 -36.98 -10.02
C VAL A 455 -13.02 -35.64 -9.28
N PHE A 456 -12.79 -35.65 -7.97
CA PHE A 456 -12.70 -34.41 -7.18
C PHE A 456 -11.52 -33.55 -7.60
N ASP A 457 -10.33 -34.13 -7.79
CA ASP A 457 -9.15 -33.41 -8.26
C ASP A 457 -9.37 -32.82 -9.66
N CYS A 458 -10.04 -33.54 -10.56
CA CYS A 458 -10.46 -33.01 -11.86
C CYS A 458 -11.45 -31.83 -11.74
N LEU A 459 -12.42 -31.92 -10.83
CA LEU A 459 -13.39 -30.85 -10.58
C LEU A 459 -12.73 -29.61 -9.95
N ILE A 460 -11.78 -29.79 -9.03
CA ILE A 460 -10.96 -28.70 -8.45
C ILE A 460 -10.22 -27.97 -9.58
N CYS A 461 -9.55 -28.72 -10.47
CA CYS A 461 -8.84 -28.13 -11.59
C CYS A 461 -9.78 -27.38 -12.55
N THR A 462 -10.97 -27.94 -12.79
CA THR A 462 -11.97 -27.36 -13.69
C THR A 462 -12.55 -26.06 -13.12
N PHE A 463 -12.95 -26.03 -11.83
CA PHE A 463 -13.49 -24.83 -11.19
C PHE A 463 -12.42 -23.73 -11.04
N ALA A 464 -11.17 -24.10 -10.75
CA ALA A 464 -10.08 -23.14 -10.72
C ALA A 464 -9.78 -22.55 -12.11
N LEU A 465 -9.81 -23.36 -13.17
CA LEU A 465 -9.64 -22.88 -14.55
C LEU A 465 -10.77 -21.94 -14.97
N LEU A 466 -12.02 -22.30 -14.67
CA LEU A 466 -13.19 -21.44 -14.93
C LEU A 466 -13.10 -20.10 -14.20
N LYS A 467 -12.56 -20.08 -12.98
CA LYS A 467 -12.31 -18.84 -12.22
C LYS A 467 -11.22 -17.98 -12.88
N ILE A 468 -10.14 -18.58 -13.35
CA ILE A 468 -9.02 -17.81 -13.96
C ILE A 468 -9.41 -17.25 -15.34
N LEU A 469 -10.20 -17.99 -16.14
CA LEU A 469 -10.55 -17.62 -17.52
C LEU A 469 -11.57 -16.48 -17.62
N LYS A 470 -12.33 -16.14 -16.58
CA LYS A 470 -13.32 -15.06 -16.63
C LYS A 470 -13.30 -14.21 -15.35
N SER A 471 -12.93 -12.94 -15.51
CA SER A 471 -12.79 -11.93 -14.44
C SER A 471 -14.04 -11.10 -14.19
N GLU A 472 -15.05 -11.14 -15.08
CA GLU A 472 -16.24 -10.29 -14.94
C GLU A 472 -17.39 -11.10 -14.36
N ARG A 473 -17.90 -10.62 -13.22
CA ARG A 473 -19.05 -11.18 -12.50
C ARG A 473 -20.23 -11.24 -13.46
N TRP A 474 -20.61 -12.46 -13.86
CA TRP A 474 -21.76 -12.71 -14.72
C TRP A 474 -23.04 -12.27 -13.99
N TYR A 475 -23.61 -11.16 -14.44
CA TYR A 475 -24.95 -10.75 -14.06
C TYR A 475 -25.88 -11.09 -15.23
N THR A 476 -26.79 -12.02 -14.97
CA THR A 476 -27.81 -12.48 -15.90
C THR A 476 -28.97 -11.49 -16.00
N GLY A 477 -29.00 -10.47 -15.12
CA GLY A 477 -30.08 -9.47 -15.03
C GLY A 477 -31.29 -9.96 -14.23
N TYR A 478 -31.31 -11.25 -13.87
CA TYR A 478 -32.34 -11.83 -13.00
C TYR A 478 -31.87 -11.84 -11.55
N ILE A 479 -32.53 -11.06 -10.70
CA ILE A 479 -32.18 -10.87 -9.28
C ILE A 479 -31.96 -12.18 -8.51
N ILE A 480 -32.79 -13.21 -8.77
CA ILE A 480 -32.71 -14.49 -8.08
C ILE A 480 -31.46 -15.26 -8.52
N ILE A 481 -31.20 -15.30 -9.83
CA ILE A 481 -30.06 -16.03 -10.40
C ILE A 481 -28.76 -15.32 -10.01
N ASP A 482 -28.73 -13.99 -10.05
CA ASP A 482 -27.55 -13.18 -9.68
C ASP A 482 -27.25 -13.24 -8.18
N SER A 483 -28.29 -13.35 -7.35
CA SER A 483 -28.17 -13.61 -5.91
C SER A 483 -27.58 -15.00 -5.65
N VAL A 484 -28.10 -16.05 -6.31
CA VAL A 484 -27.56 -17.41 -6.20
C VAL A 484 -26.11 -17.48 -6.71
N LEU A 485 -25.79 -16.82 -7.82
CA LEU A 485 -24.43 -16.72 -8.35
C LEU A 485 -23.50 -15.98 -7.37
N CYS A 486 -23.96 -14.92 -6.71
CA CYS A 486 -23.19 -14.23 -5.67
C CYS A 486 -22.88 -15.14 -4.48
N TYR A 487 -23.88 -15.82 -3.93
CA TYR A 487 -23.71 -16.64 -2.73
C TYR A 487 -23.09 -18.01 -2.96
N VAL A 488 -23.24 -18.62 -4.14
CA VAL A 488 -22.76 -19.99 -4.42
C VAL A 488 -21.45 -19.98 -5.23
N TRP A 489 -21.34 -19.07 -6.21
CA TRP A 489 -20.22 -19.03 -7.14
C TRP A 489 -19.18 -17.97 -6.77
N PHE A 490 -19.59 -16.72 -6.53
CA PHE A 490 -18.65 -15.62 -6.21
C PHE A 490 -18.06 -15.74 -4.79
N SER A 491 -18.77 -16.35 -3.84
CA SER A 491 -18.28 -16.63 -2.47
C SER A 491 -17.19 -17.72 -2.40
N HIS A 492 -16.77 -18.29 -3.53
CA HIS A 492 -15.88 -19.46 -3.61
C HIS A 492 -16.42 -20.72 -2.92
N THR A 493 -17.70 -20.74 -2.54
CA THR A 493 -18.35 -21.86 -1.83
C THR A 493 -18.25 -23.15 -2.66
N LEU A 494 -18.62 -23.14 -3.94
CA LEU A 494 -18.56 -24.37 -4.75
C LEU A 494 -17.14 -24.94 -4.89
N PHE A 495 -16.13 -24.06 -5.07
CA PHE A 495 -14.73 -24.47 -5.16
C PHE A 495 -14.25 -25.15 -3.86
N TRP A 496 -14.49 -24.51 -2.72
CA TRP A 496 -14.09 -25.04 -1.42
C TRP A 496 -14.86 -26.31 -1.03
N LEU A 497 -16.10 -26.49 -1.49
CA LEU A 497 -16.85 -27.73 -1.30
C LEU A 497 -16.11 -28.94 -1.89
N VAL A 498 -15.65 -28.81 -3.14
CA VAL A 498 -14.95 -29.90 -3.83
C VAL A 498 -13.59 -30.18 -3.18
N VAL A 499 -12.89 -29.13 -2.74
CA VAL A 499 -11.66 -29.26 -1.97
C VAL A 499 -11.88 -30.05 -0.67
N LEU A 500 -12.94 -29.76 0.07
CA LEU A 500 -13.28 -30.46 1.31
C LEU A 500 -13.71 -31.92 1.07
N LEU A 501 -14.46 -32.18 -0.02
CA LEU A 501 -14.80 -33.53 -0.45
C LEU A 501 -13.55 -34.35 -0.78
N SER A 502 -12.57 -33.73 -1.47
CA SER A 502 -11.27 -34.32 -1.77
C SER A 502 -10.49 -34.65 -0.49
N LEU A 503 -10.38 -33.72 0.45
CA LEU A 503 -9.72 -33.93 1.75
C LEU A 503 -10.35 -35.09 2.54
N SER A 504 -11.68 -35.07 2.66
CA SER A 504 -12.42 -36.09 3.40
C SER A 504 -12.21 -37.48 2.79
N ASN A 505 -12.17 -37.55 1.46
CA ASN A 505 -11.93 -38.79 0.72
C ASN A 505 -10.51 -39.35 0.94
N MET A 506 -9.50 -38.48 1.08
CA MET A 506 -8.14 -38.92 1.45
C MET A 506 -8.08 -39.46 2.88
N MET A 507 -8.78 -38.84 3.84
CA MET A 507 -8.87 -39.35 5.21
C MET A 507 -9.57 -40.72 5.27
N CYS A 508 -10.67 -40.89 4.53
CA CYS A 508 -11.33 -42.19 4.41
C CYS A 508 -10.41 -43.23 3.78
N THR A 509 -9.56 -42.83 2.83
CA THR A 509 -8.55 -43.72 2.24
C THR A 509 -7.53 -44.19 3.29
N ALA A 510 -7.09 -43.31 4.19
CA ALA A 510 -6.19 -43.67 5.30
C ALA A 510 -6.84 -44.67 6.27
N LEU A 511 -8.10 -44.43 6.67
CA LEU A 511 -8.88 -45.33 7.52
C LEU A 511 -9.14 -46.68 6.85
N ASP A 512 -9.42 -46.67 5.54
CA ASP A 512 -9.57 -47.87 4.72
C ASP A 512 -8.28 -48.71 4.70
N ARG A 513 -7.10 -48.07 4.59
CA ARG A 513 -5.80 -48.76 4.69
C ARG A 513 -5.63 -49.42 6.05
N LEU A 514 -5.98 -48.73 7.13
CA LEU A 514 -5.91 -49.28 8.48
C LEU A 514 -6.80 -50.51 8.65
N GLY A 515 -8.06 -50.41 8.21
CA GLY A 515 -9.03 -51.50 8.27
C GLY A 515 -8.56 -52.74 7.48
N ALA A 516 -8.03 -52.51 6.27
CA ALA A 516 -7.53 -53.59 5.41
C ALA A 516 -6.28 -54.30 5.97
N VAL A 517 -5.39 -53.58 6.68
CA VAL A 517 -4.13 -54.12 7.21
C VAL A 517 -4.29 -54.71 8.61
N VAL A 518 -5.06 -54.08 9.49
CA VAL A 518 -5.19 -54.47 10.91
C VAL A 518 -6.34 -55.46 11.12
N CYS A 519 -7.48 -55.27 10.45
CA CYS A 519 -8.73 -56.02 10.70
C CYS A 519 -9.24 -56.75 9.45
N SER A 520 -8.34 -57.40 8.70
CA SER A 520 -8.60 -57.91 7.34
C SER A 520 -9.83 -58.84 7.21
N ARG A 521 -10.09 -59.71 8.20
CA ARG A 521 -11.18 -60.71 8.15
C ARG A 521 -12.56 -60.10 8.41
N THR A 522 -12.67 -59.21 9.39
CA THR A 522 -13.91 -58.50 9.75
C THR A 522 -14.25 -57.44 8.70
N TYR A 523 -13.23 -56.79 8.15
CA TYR A 523 -13.34 -55.77 7.12
C TYR A 523 -13.91 -56.32 5.80
N GLN A 524 -13.51 -57.52 5.38
CA GLN A 524 -14.05 -58.16 4.17
C GLN A 524 -15.54 -58.51 4.28
N LEU A 525 -16.02 -58.90 5.46
CA LEU A 525 -17.42 -59.28 5.68
C LEU A 525 -18.37 -58.08 5.76
N ARG A 526 -17.89 -56.92 6.22
CA ARG A 526 -18.69 -55.71 6.43
C ARG A 526 -18.38 -54.60 5.44
N GLN A 527 -17.75 -54.93 4.32
CA GLN A 527 -17.21 -53.94 3.38
C GLN A 527 -18.27 -52.92 2.92
N ASN A 528 -19.48 -53.36 2.58
CA ASN A 528 -20.58 -52.47 2.16
C ASN A 528 -20.97 -51.43 3.23
N ILE A 529 -20.92 -51.80 4.51
CA ILE A 529 -21.24 -50.87 5.62
C ILE A 529 -20.15 -49.78 5.72
N TYR A 530 -18.87 -50.17 5.58
CA TYR A 530 -17.78 -49.19 5.55
C TYR A 530 -17.85 -48.25 4.35
N ILE A 531 -18.36 -48.71 3.19
CA ILE A 531 -18.60 -47.85 2.03
C ILE A 531 -19.63 -46.78 2.37
N ILE A 532 -20.81 -47.20 2.88
CA ILE A 532 -21.89 -46.28 3.24
C ILE A 532 -21.43 -45.28 4.30
N LEU A 533 -20.78 -45.77 5.37
CA LEU A 533 -20.27 -44.93 6.45
C LEU A 533 -19.23 -43.90 5.97
N SER A 534 -18.36 -44.29 5.03
CA SER A 534 -17.37 -43.37 4.48
C SER A 534 -18.03 -42.25 3.69
N TYR A 535 -19.00 -42.54 2.82
CA TYR A 535 -19.69 -41.52 2.05
C TYR A 535 -20.58 -40.62 2.90
N THR A 536 -21.31 -41.17 3.87
CA THR A 536 -22.11 -40.35 4.79
C THR A 536 -21.20 -39.43 5.61
N SER A 537 -20.06 -39.92 6.08
CA SER A 537 -19.06 -39.09 6.78
C SER A 537 -18.48 -37.98 5.89
N ILE A 538 -18.13 -38.28 4.64
CA ILE A 538 -17.60 -37.31 3.67
C ILE A 538 -18.62 -36.18 3.44
N SER A 539 -19.88 -36.54 3.20
CA SER A 539 -20.95 -35.57 2.93
C SER A 539 -21.27 -34.71 4.15
N ILE A 540 -21.42 -35.31 5.33
CA ILE A 540 -21.74 -34.56 6.57
C ILE A 540 -20.62 -33.60 6.94
N TYR A 541 -19.36 -34.07 6.94
CA TYR A 541 -18.21 -33.24 7.32
C TYR A 541 -18.00 -32.07 6.35
N SER A 542 -18.14 -32.31 5.03
CA SER A 542 -17.96 -31.26 4.02
C SER A 542 -19.09 -30.21 4.07
N LEU A 543 -20.32 -30.62 4.37
CA LEU A 543 -21.46 -29.69 4.50
C LEU A 543 -21.38 -28.82 5.76
N ILE A 544 -20.94 -29.38 6.89
CA ILE A 544 -20.79 -28.62 8.14
C ILE A 544 -19.75 -27.50 7.96
N LEU A 545 -18.60 -27.82 7.35
CA LEU A 545 -17.50 -26.86 7.21
C LEU A 545 -17.76 -25.75 6.19
N ILE A 546 -18.77 -25.89 5.34
CA ILE A 546 -19.06 -24.90 4.29
C ILE A 546 -20.23 -23.98 4.63
N ALA A 547 -21.00 -24.31 5.67
CA ALA A 547 -22.24 -23.61 6.01
C ALA A 547 -22.06 -22.11 6.27
N ILE A 548 -20.84 -21.66 6.63
CA ILE A 548 -20.53 -20.26 6.97
C ILE A 548 -20.12 -19.44 5.73
N ASN A 549 -19.56 -20.06 4.69
CA ASN A 549 -18.99 -19.37 3.52
C ASN A 549 -19.98 -18.46 2.77
N PRO A 550 -21.27 -18.82 2.59
CA PRO A 550 -22.24 -17.95 1.93
C PRO A 550 -22.47 -16.62 2.67
N PHE A 551 -22.21 -16.56 3.97
CA PHE A 551 -22.40 -15.35 4.78
C PHE A 551 -21.24 -14.34 4.65
N LEU A 552 -20.17 -14.68 3.92
CA LEU A 552 -19.01 -13.81 3.74
C LEU A 552 -19.20 -12.72 2.69
N LEU A 553 -20.22 -12.83 1.83
CA LEU A 553 -20.54 -11.85 0.79
C LEU A 553 -21.93 -11.28 1.00
N GLN A 554 -22.16 -10.06 0.52
CA GLN A 554 -23.48 -9.44 0.51
C GLN A 554 -23.89 -9.06 -0.92
N TYR A 555 -25.09 -9.48 -1.32
CA TYR A 555 -25.69 -9.05 -2.59
C TYR A 555 -26.51 -7.77 -2.37
N ARG A 556 -26.12 -6.66 -3.00
CA ARG A 556 -26.80 -5.35 -2.92
C ARG A 556 -26.72 -4.63 -4.28
N ASP A 557 -27.82 -3.98 -4.70
CA ASP A 557 -27.86 -3.12 -5.90
C ASP A 557 -27.29 -3.78 -7.17
N GLN A 558 -27.70 -5.03 -7.45
CA GLN A 558 -27.23 -5.85 -8.58
C GLN A 558 -25.70 -6.06 -8.60
N LYS A 559 -25.03 -5.89 -7.46
CA LYS A 559 -23.60 -6.11 -7.28
C LYS A 559 -23.34 -6.96 -6.04
N CYS A 560 -22.30 -7.79 -6.11
CA CYS A 560 -21.86 -8.64 -5.02
C CYS A 560 -20.69 -7.91 -4.34
N TYR A 561 -20.81 -7.53 -3.08
CA TYR A 561 -19.75 -6.76 -2.39
C TYR A 561 -18.97 -7.65 -1.42
N ASP A 562 -17.65 -7.49 -1.43
CA ASP A 562 -16.68 -8.22 -0.59
C ASP A 562 -16.53 -7.60 0.82
N THR A 563 -17.35 -6.59 1.13
CA THR A 563 -17.27 -5.81 2.35
C THR A 563 -18.44 -6.14 3.27
N ILE A 564 -18.17 -6.95 4.29
CA ILE A 564 -19.01 -6.97 5.48
C ILE A 564 -18.81 -5.60 6.15
N LEU A 565 -19.76 -4.70 5.98
CA LEU A 565 -19.98 -3.66 6.98
C LEU A 565 -20.29 -4.41 8.27
N TYR A 566 -19.32 -4.44 9.20
CA TYR A 566 -19.46 -5.02 10.54
C TYR A 566 -20.44 -4.21 11.38
N ASP A 567 -21.64 -3.99 10.88
CA ASP A 567 -22.69 -3.22 11.54
C ASP A 567 -23.34 -4.03 12.68
N LYS A 568 -23.01 -5.33 12.79
CA LYS A 568 -23.57 -6.25 13.79
C LYS A 568 -22.49 -7.08 14.49
N ASN A 569 -22.32 -6.84 15.80
CA ASN A 569 -21.32 -7.48 16.68
C ASN A 569 -21.28 -9.02 16.63
N TRP A 570 -22.41 -9.70 16.38
CA TRP A 570 -22.47 -11.16 16.41
C TRP A 570 -21.77 -11.84 15.21
N ILE A 571 -21.78 -11.21 14.04
CA ILE A 571 -21.12 -11.76 12.82
C ILE A 571 -19.61 -11.70 12.99
N TYR A 572 -19.10 -10.63 13.59
CA TYR A 572 -17.67 -10.50 13.92
C TYR A 572 -17.22 -11.61 14.89
N ILE A 573 -18.01 -11.91 15.91
CA ILE A 573 -17.73 -13.00 16.87
C ILE A 573 -17.75 -14.36 16.14
N LEU A 574 -18.75 -14.59 15.29
CA LEU A 574 -18.87 -15.82 14.49
C LEU A 574 -17.63 -16.04 13.61
N MET A 575 -17.19 -15.02 12.88
CA MET A 575 -16.01 -15.10 12.01
C MET A 575 -14.71 -15.33 12.79
N LYS A 576 -14.58 -14.75 13.98
CA LYS A 576 -13.42 -14.96 14.85
C LYS A 576 -13.36 -16.41 15.36
N VAL A 577 -14.50 -16.96 15.77
CA VAL A 577 -14.61 -18.38 16.18
C VAL A 577 -14.31 -19.30 15.01
N ASP A 578 -14.88 -19.03 13.83
CA ASP A 578 -14.63 -19.80 12.61
C ASP A 578 -13.15 -19.78 12.20
N SER A 579 -12.49 -18.61 12.25
CA SER A 579 -11.08 -18.47 11.89
C SER A 579 -10.12 -19.35 12.70
N ILE A 580 -10.51 -19.74 13.93
CA ILE A 580 -9.74 -20.64 14.80
C ILE A 580 -10.20 -22.10 14.65
N LEU A 581 -11.51 -22.32 14.67
CA LEU A 581 -12.09 -23.67 14.67
C LEU A 581 -11.85 -24.38 13.35
N TRP A 582 -11.96 -23.65 12.23
CA TRP A 582 -11.90 -24.21 10.89
C TRP A 582 -10.50 -24.77 10.55
N PRO A 583 -9.37 -24.06 10.78
CA PRO A 583 -8.04 -24.65 10.59
C PRO A 583 -7.76 -25.84 11.51
N CYS A 584 -8.29 -25.82 12.74
CA CYS A 584 -8.13 -26.94 13.67
C CYS A 584 -8.83 -28.22 13.16
N LEU A 585 -10.06 -28.09 12.67
CA LEU A 585 -10.85 -29.23 12.17
C LEU A 585 -10.36 -29.75 10.81
N THR A 586 -9.83 -28.88 9.95
CA THR A 586 -9.41 -29.22 8.57
C THR A 586 -7.94 -29.62 8.43
N TYR A 587 -7.06 -29.15 9.32
CA TYR A 587 -5.62 -29.45 9.24
C TYR A 587 -5.11 -30.19 10.47
N LEU A 588 -5.28 -29.63 11.66
CA LEU A 588 -4.70 -30.21 12.87
C LEU A 588 -5.25 -31.62 13.14
N PHE A 589 -6.58 -31.79 13.10
CA PHE A 589 -7.20 -33.08 13.31
C PHE A 589 -6.85 -34.12 12.22
N PRO A 590 -6.95 -33.80 10.91
CA PRO A 590 -6.53 -34.72 9.86
C PRO A 590 -5.03 -35.06 9.88
N CYS A 591 -4.16 -34.11 10.23
CA CYS A 591 -2.73 -34.35 10.44
C CYS A 591 -2.50 -35.40 11.52
N VAL A 592 -3.04 -35.17 12.71
CA VAL A 592 -2.88 -36.06 13.87
C VAL A 592 -3.45 -37.44 13.56
N LEU A 593 -4.64 -37.50 12.96
CA LEU A 593 -5.27 -38.75 12.58
C LEU A 593 -4.42 -39.51 11.55
N THR A 594 -3.95 -38.84 10.50
CA THR A 594 -3.11 -39.43 9.44
C THR A 594 -1.83 -40.00 10.02
N VAL A 595 -1.08 -39.21 10.81
CA VAL A 595 0.19 -39.64 11.39
C VAL A 595 -0.01 -40.84 12.32
N SER A 596 -1.05 -40.83 13.16
CA SER A 596 -1.39 -41.93 14.06
C SER A 596 -1.77 -43.21 13.29
N VAL A 597 -2.65 -43.07 12.29
CA VAL A 597 -3.15 -44.18 11.47
C VAL A 597 -2.03 -44.82 10.64
N TYR A 598 -1.27 -44.01 9.89
CA TYR A 598 -0.19 -44.53 9.05
C TYR A 598 1.01 -45.01 9.87
N GLY A 599 1.31 -44.38 11.01
CA GLY A 599 2.30 -44.88 11.96
C GLY A 599 1.96 -46.31 12.42
N LYS A 600 0.69 -46.56 12.75
CA LYS A 600 0.20 -47.89 13.12
C LYS A 600 0.23 -48.88 11.95
N VAL A 601 -0.17 -48.47 10.75
CA VAL A 601 -0.11 -49.32 9.52
C VAL A 601 1.33 -49.72 9.19
N ILE A 602 2.27 -48.77 9.21
CA ILE A 602 3.69 -49.02 8.93
C ILE A 602 4.30 -49.93 10.01
N GLY A 603 3.98 -49.70 11.28
CA GLY A 603 4.40 -50.56 12.39
C GLY A 603 3.95 -52.01 12.23
N VAL A 604 2.68 -52.22 11.85
CA VAL A 604 2.13 -53.57 11.58
C VAL A 604 2.77 -54.21 10.35
N LEU A 605 3.03 -53.45 9.28
CA LEU A 605 3.71 -53.95 8.08
C LEU A 605 5.16 -54.34 8.36
N LYS A 606 5.88 -53.62 9.23
CA LYS A 606 7.26 -53.95 9.65
C LYS A 606 7.31 -55.16 10.59
N SER A 607 6.45 -55.23 11.62
CA SER A 607 6.46 -56.33 12.60
C SER A 607 6.13 -57.70 11.97
N THR A 608 5.20 -57.72 11.02
CA THR A 608 4.86 -58.93 10.23
C THR A 608 5.96 -59.33 9.23
N THR A 609 6.91 -58.44 8.90
CA THR A 609 8.07 -58.77 8.07
C THR A 609 9.15 -59.45 8.91
N PHE A 610 9.40 -58.91 10.11
CA PHE A 610 10.31 -59.49 11.10
C PHE A 610 9.89 -60.92 11.53
N ARG A 611 8.60 -61.15 11.80
CA ARG A 611 8.08 -62.46 12.24
C ARG A 611 8.21 -63.56 11.19
N HIS A 612 8.10 -63.22 9.90
CA HIS A 612 8.26 -64.18 8.80
C HIS A 612 9.72 -64.45 8.44
N GLN A 613 10.60 -63.45 8.57
CA GLN A 613 12.04 -63.62 8.35
C GLN A 613 12.69 -64.43 9.49
N TYR A 614 12.20 -64.24 10.72
CA TYR A 614 12.55 -65.08 11.88
C TYR A 614 12.09 -66.54 11.69
N ASN A 615 10.84 -66.80 11.28
CA ASN A 615 10.34 -68.16 11.04
C ASN A 615 10.95 -68.84 9.80
N TYR A 616 11.37 -68.09 8.77
CA TYR A 616 12.05 -68.66 7.60
C TYR A 616 13.48 -69.08 7.96
N ASN A 617 14.21 -68.27 8.74
CA ASN A 617 15.55 -68.66 9.22
C ASN A 617 15.51 -69.81 10.23
N ASN A 618 14.48 -69.91 11.08
CA ASN A 618 14.31 -71.05 12.00
C ASN A 618 13.86 -72.35 11.32
N ASN A 619 13.20 -72.29 10.18
CA ASN A 619 12.81 -73.50 9.43
C ASN A 619 13.95 -74.06 8.55
N ASN A 620 14.92 -73.22 8.17
CA ASN A 620 16.15 -73.66 7.49
C ASN A 620 17.21 -74.21 8.45
N SER A 621 17.12 -73.95 9.76
CA SER A 621 17.95 -74.62 10.78
C SER A 621 17.35 -75.95 11.27
N PHE A 622 16.09 -76.25 10.92
CA PHE A 622 15.42 -77.51 11.28
C PHE A 622 15.45 -78.57 10.16
N SER A 623 15.96 -78.23 8.98
CA SER A 623 16.01 -79.12 7.80
C SER A 623 17.33 -79.88 7.63
N THR A 624 18.30 -79.71 8.55
CA THR A 624 19.55 -80.50 8.62
C THR A 624 19.52 -81.64 9.64
N ALA A 625 18.40 -81.89 10.32
CA ALA A 625 18.33 -82.86 11.43
C ALA A 625 17.41 -84.07 11.22
N ILE A 626 16.95 -84.36 10.00
CA ILE A 626 16.22 -85.62 9.72
C ILE A 626 16.66 -86.20 8.37
N SER A 627 17.83 -86.83 8.38
CA SER A 627 18.13 -87.97 7.53
C SER A 627 18.36 -89.15 8.47
N ILE A 628 17.42 -90.11 8.50
CA ILE A 628 17.66 -91.56 8.62
C ILE A 628 16.30 -92.28 8.57
N ASN A 629 16.25 -93.23 7.65
CA ASN A 629 15.39 -94.41 7.56
C ASN A 629 14.05 -94.41 6.79
N SER A 630 14.09 -95.35 5.84
CA SER A 630 13.04 -96.24 5.32
C SER A 630 11.97 -95.68 4.38
N SER A 631 12.25 -95.91 3.09
CA SER A 631 11.40 -96.68 2.17
C SER A 631 9.89 -96.51 2.28
N THR A 632 9.29 -95.84 1.29
CA THR A 632 8.29 -96.42 0.36
C THR A 632 7.71 -95.34 -0.56
N ASN A 633 7.35 -95.80 -1.77
CA ASN A 633 6.76 -95.08 -2.88
C ASN A 633 5.71 -94.02 -2.50
N ASN A 634 5.85 -92.81 -3.04
CA ASN A 634 4.81 -92.15 -3.85
C ASN A 634 5.30 -90.80 -4.40
N SER A 635 5.61 -90.79 -5.70
CA SER A 635 6.20 -89.69 -6.48
C SER A 635 5.19 -88.70 -7.07
N TRP A 636 3.93 -88.65 -6.62
CA TRP A 636 2.89 -87.82 -7.27
C TRP A 636 2.11 -86.83 -6.38
N THR A 637 2.38 -86.74 -5.07
CA THR A 637 1.62 -85.84 -4.17
C THR A 637 2.42 -84.72 -3.51
N ARG A 638 3.76 -84.66 -3.65
CA ARG A 638 4.59 -83.60 -3.06
C ARG A 638 4.76 -82.33 -3.92
N ASN A 639 4.55 -82.40 -5.24
CA ASN A 639 4.69 -81.23 -6.11
C ASN A 639 3.44 -80.33 -6.13
N ILE A 640 2.25 -80.85 -5.86
CA ILE A 640 1.02 -80.03 -5.91
C ILE A 640 0.87 -79.16 -4.63
N SER A 641 1.33 -79.64 -3.48
CA SER A 641 1.28 -78.89 -2.22
C SER A 641 2.34 -77.78 -2.16
N SER A 642 3.57 -78.06 -2.59
CA SER A 642 4.65 -77.06 -2.69
C SER A 642 4.33 -75.98 -3.73
N HIS A 643 3.71 -76.34 -4.86
CA HIS A 643 3.30 -75.37 -5.88
C HIS A 643 2.08 -74.55 -5.44
N LYS A 644 1.08 -75.15 -4.75
CA LYS A 644 -0.03 -74.39 -4.15
C LYS A 644 0.43 -73.46 -3.01
N LEU A 645 1.40 -73.88 -2.19
CA LEU A 645 2.01 -73.05 -1.15
C LEU A 645 2.85 -71.90 -1.73
N THR A 646 3.66 -72.16 -2.76
CA THR A 646 4.45 -71.11 -3.44
C THR A 646 3.58 -70.15 -4.25
N VAL A 647 2.51 -70.61 -4.92
CA VAL A 647 1.53 -69.77 -5.60
C VAL A 647 0.71 -68.93 -4.60
N SER A 648 0.30 -69.52 -3.46
CA SER A 648 -0.39 -68.79 -2.38
C SER A 648 0.53 -67.74 -1.75
N TYR A 649 1.80 -68.09 -1.47
CA TYR A 649 2.80 -67.17 -0.94
C TYR A 649 3.15 -66.05 -1.94
N ALA A 650 3.30 -66.35 -3.23
CA ALA A 650 3.53 -65.36 -4.28
C ALA A 650 2.33 -64.41 -4.44
N LYS A 651 1.10 -64.93 -4.37
CA LYS A 651 -0.13 -64.14 -4.37
C LYS A 651 -0.20 -63.21 -3.15
N GLN A 652 0.13 -63.72 -1.96
CA GLN A 652 0.15 -62.95 -0.71
C GLN A 652 1.27 -61.88 -0.70
N LYS A 653 2.45 -62.21 -1.23
CA LYS A 653 3.58 -61.27 -1.43
C LYS A 653 3.24 -60.18 -2.44
N ARG A 654 2.52 -60.50 -3.53
CA ARG A 654 2.01 -59.53 -4.52
C ARG A 654 0.98 -58.59 -3.91
N HIS A 655 -0.01 -59.11 -3.18
CA HIS A 655 -1.00 -58.28 -2.47
C HIS A 655 -0.35 -57.34 -1.44
N ARG A 656 0.70 -57.80 -0.76
CA ARG A 656 1.42 -56.99 0.24
C ARG A 656 2.27 -55.89 -0.38
N LYS A 657 2.95 -56.16 -1.51
CA LYS A 657 3.67 -55.12 -2.27
C LYS A 657 2.73 -54.05 -2.81
N ILE A 658 1.55 -54.46 -3.31
CA ILE A 658 0.51 -53.52 -3.77
C ILE A 658 -0.02 -52.67 -2.60
N ALA A 659 -0.24 -53.29 -1.43
CA ALA A 659 -0.65 -52.57 -0.24
C ALA A 659 0.40 -51.55 0.22
N GLN A 660 1.69 -51.94 0.25
CA GLN A 660 2.80 -51.05 0.60
C GLN A 660 2.95 -49.87 -0.38
N SER A 661 2.94 -50.13 -1.69
CA SER A 661 3.02 -49.07 -2.69
C SER A 661 1.86 -48.09 -2.56
N LEU A 662 0.65 -48.61 -2.29
CA LEU A 662 -0.52 -47.75 -2.16
C LEU A 662 -0.49 -46.93 -0.87
N THR A 663 -0.05 -47.51 0.25
CA THR A 663 0.17 -46.78 1.51
C THR A 663 1.17 -45.64 1.33
N ILE A 664 2.30 -45.88 0.64
CA ILE A 664 3.31 -44.85 0.37
C ILE A 664 2.74 -43.73 -0.49
N ALA A 665 2.04 -44.07 -1.58
CA ALA A 665 1.40 -43.07 -2.45
C ALA A 665 0.41 -42.21 -1.67
N THR A 666 -0.43 -42.83 -0.84
CA THR A 666 -1.42 -42.09 -0.04
C THR A 666 -0.79 -41.21 1.05
N CYS A 667 0.32 -41.62 1.66
CA CYS A 667 1.07 -40.76 2.58
C CYS A 667 1.63 -39.53 1.87
N ILE A 668 2.26 -39.72 0.70
CA ILE A 668 2.85 -38.61 -0.07
C ILE A 668 1.77 -37.61 -0.48
N MET A 669 0.66 -38.10 -1.05
CA MET A 669 -0.46 -37.23 -1.44
C MET A 669 -0.97 -36.43 -0.23
N GLN A 670 -1.14 -37.07 0.94
CA GLN A 670 -1.62 -36.38 2.15
C GLN A 670 -0.61 -35.34 2.68
N THR A 671 0.69 -35.62 2.63
CA THR A 671 1.73 -34.67 3.05
C THR A 671 1.79 -33.47 2.11
N VAL A 672 1.74 -33.68 0.80
CA VAL A 672 1.74 -32.59 -0.20
C VAL A 672 0.49 -31.71 -0.02
N PHE A 673 -0.67 -32.32 0.21
CA PHE A 673 -1.91 -31.60 0.51
C PHE A 673 -1.76 -30.67 1.73
N LEU A 674 -1.25 -31.18 2.85
CA LEU A 674 -1.14 -30.40 4.09
C LEU A 674 -0.20 -29.20 3.94
N ILE A 675 0.92 -29.37 3.22
CA ILE A 675 1.89 -28.29 2.98
C ILE A 675 1.27 -27.22 2.08
N THR A 676 0.66 -27.64 0.98
CA THR A 676 0.11 -26.72 -0.04
C THR A 676 -1.10 -25.93 0.46
N HIS A 677 -1.93 -26.52 1.33
CA HIS A 677 -3.12 -25.86 1.86
C HIS A 677 -2.90 -24.96 3.09
N SER A 678 -1.77 -25.12 3.79
CA SER A 678 -1.49 -24.36 5.03
C SER A 678 -1.39 -22.84 4.82
N TYR A 679 -0.86 -22.41 3.67
CA TYR A 679 -0.53 -21.01 3.40
C TYR A 679 -1.75 -20.09 3.37
N ASP A 680 -2.77 -20.43 2.58
CA ASP A 680 -3.96 -19.58 2.35
C ASP A 680 -4.74 -19.31 3.64
N ARG A 681 -4.80 -20.30 4.53
CA ARG A 681 -5.61 -20.23 5.76
C ARG A 681 -4.86 -19.67 6.96
N ILE A 682 -3.54 -19.83 7.01
CA ILE A 682 -2.70 -19.02 7.91
C ILE A 682 -2.83 -17.54 7.53
N TYR A 683 -2.84 -17.23 6.23
CA TYR A 683 -3.04 -15.87 5.75
C TYR A 683 -4.43 -15.31 6.12
N TYR A 684 -5.49 -16.11 5.94
CA TYR A 684 -6.85 -15.75 6.40
C TYR A 684 -6.92 -15.51 7.92
N PHE A 685 -6.32 -16.40 8.73
CA PHE A 685 -6.28 -16.26 10.18
C PHE A 685 -5.57 -14.98 10.63
N LEU A 686 -4.37 -14.73 10.09
CA LEU A 686 -3.59 -13.51 10.37
C LEU A 686 -4.34 -12.24 9.91
N GLY A 687 -5.11 -12.37 8.83
CA GLY A 687 -6.02 -11.37 8.30
C GLY A 687 -7.15 -10.97 9.23
N VAL A 688 -7.95 -11.95 9.65
CA VAL A 688 -9.12 -11.76 10.53
C VAL A 688 -8.68 -11.21 11.89
N HIS A 689 -7.51 -11.62 12.38
CA HIS A 689 -6.91 -11.11 13.63
C HIS A 689 -6.16 -9.77 13.48
N ARG A 690 -6.16 -9.16 12.27
CA ARG A 690 -5.53 -7.86 11.95
C ARG A 690 -4.02 -7.80 12.16
N TRP A 691 -3.33 -8.94 12.08
CA TRP A 691 -1.86 -8.99 12.09
C TRP A 691 -1.27 -8.74 10.69
N ILE A 692 -2.05 -9.01 9.64
CA ILE A 692 -1.70 -8.73 8.23
C ILE A 692 -2.95 -8.19 7.52
N LEU A 693 -2.78 -7.37 6.48
CA LEU A 693 -3.87 -6.88 5.63
C LEU A 693 -4.42 -8.04 4.76
N TYR A 694 -5.61 -8.56 5.07
CA TYR A 694 -6.28 -9.57 4.25
C TYR A 694 -7.24 -8.91 3.26
N GLN A 695 -6.99 -9.13 1.97
CA GLN A 695 -7.81 -8.64 0.88
C GLN A 695 -8.11 -9.80 -0.08
N ILE A 696 -9.37 -10.00 -0.43
CA ILE A 696 -9.79 -11.03 -1.39
C ILE A 696 -9.17 -10.69 -2.75
N ASP A 697 -8.70 -11.72 -3.46
CA ASP A 697 -8.02 -11.63 -4.77
C ASP A 697 -6.70 -10.83 -4.82
N CYS A 698 -6.07 -10.57 -3.68
CA CYS A 698 -4.68 -10.08 -3.64
C CYS A 698 -3.68 -11.14 -4.16
N THR A 699 -2.47 -10.70 -4.54
CA THR A 699 -1.41 -11.59 -5.07
C THR A 699 -1.07 -12.73 -4.11
N THR A 700 -1.08 -12.48 -2.80
CA THR A 700 -0.82 -13.50 -1.76
C THR A 700 -1.96 -14.52 -1.66
N HIS A 701 -3.22 -14.10 -1.72
CA HIS A 701 -4.37 -15.01 -1.79
C HIS A 701 -4.36 -15.88 -3.06
N LEU A 702 -3.95 -15.31 -4.21
CA LEU A 702 -3.82 -16.06 -5.46
C LEU A 702 -2.70 -17.10 -5.43
N ILE A 703 -1.60 -16.84 -4.72
CA ILE A 703 -0.55 -17.83 -4.46
C ILE A 703 -1.10 -18.99 -3.62
N GLY A 704 -1.92 -18.70 -2.61
CA GLY A 704 -2.64 -19.71 -1.83
C GLY A 704 -3.53 -20.59 -2.70
N LEU A 705 -4.37 -19.97 -3.54
CA LEU A 705 -5.23 -20.69 -4.50
C LEU A 705 -4.42 -21.55 -5.49
N TRP A 706 -3.28 -21.05 -5.96
CA TRP A 706 -2.38 -21.79 -6.84
C TRP A 706 -1.79 -23.03 -6.15
N LEU A 707 -1.26 -22.89 -4.93
CA LEU A 707 -0.70 -23.99 -4.15
C LEU A 707 -1.73 -25.12 -3.95
N VAL A 708 -2.97 -24.76 -3.62
CA VAL A 708 -4.09 -25.71 -3.48
C VAL A 708 -4.30 -26.53 -4.76
N THR A 709 -4.30 -25.87 -5.92
CA THR A 709 -4.54 -26.55 -7.21
C THR A 709 -3.37 -27.39 -7.71
N LEU A 710 -2.14 -27.05 -7.29
CA LEU A 710 -0.95 -27.82 -7.61
C LEU A 710 -1.05 -29.25 -7.06
N ASN A 711 -1.63 -29.42 -5.87
CA ASN A 711 -1.82 -30.74 -5.25
C ASN A 711 -2.69 -31.68 -6.12
N SER A 712 -3.80 -31.16 -6.67
CA SER A 712 -4.70 -31.93 -7.56
C SER A 712 -4.02 -32.38 -8.86
N CYS A 713 -2.88 -31.79 -9.23
CA CYS A 713 -2.05 -32.23 -10.37
C CYS A 713 -0.95 -33.24 -9.96
N ILE A 714 -0.42 -33.12 -8.74
CA ILE A 714 0.63 -34.01 -8.21
C ILE A 714 0.06 -35.38 -7.81
N ASN A 715 -1.17 -35.43 -7.31
CA ASN A 715 -1.84 -36.67 -6.89
C ASN A 715 -1.88 -37.77 -7.97
N PRO A 716 -2.40 -37.53 -9.20
CA PRO A 716 -2.41 -38.56 -10.24
C PRO A 716 -1.01 -38.95 -10.68
N SER A 717 -0.06 -38.01 -10.72
CA SER A 717 1.36 -38.29 -11.02
C SER A 717 1.95 -39.26 -10.01
N THR A 718 1.71 -39.03 -8.72
CA THR A 718 2.19 -39.86 -7.61
C THR A 718 1.63 -41.29 -7.72
N LEU A 719 0.34 -41.43 -8.07
CA LEU A 719 -0.28 -42.74 -8.31
C LEU A 719 0.36 -43.45 -9.50
N ILE A 720 0.60 -42.76 -10.61
CA ILE A 720 1.29 -43.32 -11.78
C ILE A 720 2.70 -43.80 -11.39
N PHE A 721 3.50 -43.00 -10.69
CA PHE A 721 4.90 -43.37 -10.39
C PHE A 721 5.07 -44.48 -9.35
N ILE A 722 4.11 -44.67 -8.46
CA ILE A 722 4.27 -45.60 -7.33
C ILE A 722 3.50 -46.92 -7.56
N VAL A 723 2.35 -46.87 -8.25
CA VAL A 723 1.46 -48.02 -8.39
C VAL A 723 1.80 -48.84 -9.64
N ARG A 724 2.69 -49.83 -9.50
CA ARG A 724 3.15 -50.68 -10.63
C ARG A 724 2.04 -51.32 -11.50
N PRO A 725 0.94 -51.88 -10.95
CA PRO A 725 -0.13 -52.44 -11.78
C PRO A 725 -0.78 -51.39 -12.70
N LEU A 726 -0.89 -50.15 -12.21
CA LEU A 726 -1.42 -49.03 -12.97
C LEU A 726 -0.41 -48.59 -14.06
N GLN A 727 0.89 -48.53 -13.74
CA GLN A 727 1.95 -48.24 -14.72
C GLN A 727 1.91 -49.17 -15.92
N ILE A 728 1.89 -50.48 -15.67
CA ILE A 728 1.92 -51.49 -16.72
C ILE A 728 0.70 -51.33 -17.63
N TYR A 729 -0.48 -51.12 -17.03
CA TYR A 729 -1.70 -50.90 -17.79
C TYR A 729 -1.62 -49.64 -18.66
N LEU A 730 -1.21 -48.50 -18.09
CA LEU A 730 -1.11 -47.24 -18.84
C LEU A 730 -0.07 -47.30 -19.96
N ILE A 731 1.10 -47.93 -19.74
CA ILE A 731 2.12 -48.15 -20.77
C ILE A 731 1.57 -49.02 -21.91
N GLN A 732 0.81 -50.08 -21.58
CA GLN A 732 0.17 -50.93 -22.60
C GLN A 732 -0.86 -50.15 -23.41
N THR A 733 -1.68 -49.32 -22.78
CA THR A 733 -2.69 -48.49 -23.47
C THR A 733 -2.02 -47.45 -24.38
N ILE A 734 -0.94 -46.82 -23.93
CA ILE A 734 -0.14 -45.88 -24.75
C ILE A 734 0.46 -46.59 -25.97
N ASN A 735 1.11 -47.73 -25.77
CA ASN A 735 1.72 -48.50 -26.86
C ASN A 735 0.68 -49.03 -27.88
N GLN A 736 -0.51 -49.41 -27.42
CA GLN A 736 -1.63 -49.79 -28.29
C GLN A 736 -2.15 -48.60 -29.11
N CYS A 737 -2.28 -47.41 -28.51
CA CYS A 737 -2.66 -46.18 -29.22
C CYS A 737 -1.62 -45.78 -30.28
N PHE A 738 -0.32 -45.83 -29.95
CA PHE A 738 0.76 -45.54 -30.91
C PHE A 738 0.82 -46.56 -32.06
N CYS A 739 0.63 -47.86 -31.80
CA CYS A 739 0.52 -48.87 -32.85
C CYS A 739 -0.70 -48.66 -33.76
N LYS A 740 -1.82 -48.19 -33.21
CA LYS A 740 -3.05 -47.90 -33.98
C LYS A 740 -2.90 -46.64 -34.83
N TYR A 741 -2.15 -45.64 -34.36
CA TYR A 741 -1.83 -44.41 -35.11
C TYR A 741 -0.82 -44.68 -36.23
N SER A 742 0.23 -45.46 -35.97
CA SER A 742 1.21 -45.92 -36.97
C SER A 742 0.57 -46.78 -38.08
N LYS A 743 -0.39 -47.65 -37.74
CA LYS A 743 -1.19 -48.36 -38.76
C LYS A 743 -2.08 -47.45 -39.61
N ARG A 744 -2.54 -46.32 -39.06
CA ARG A 744 -3.40 -45.35 -39.77
C ARG A 744 -2.58 -44.43 -40.70
N SER A 745 -1.36 -44.06 -40.32
CA SER A 745 -0.44 -43.30 -41.17
C SER A 745 0.11 -44.15 -42.33
N ASN A 746 0.38 -45.45 -42.12
CA ASN A 746 0.83 -46.36 -43.18
C ASN A 746 -0.27 -46.71 -44.20
N MET A 747 -1.54 -46.47 -43.87
CA MET A 747 -2.67 -46.73 -44.77
C MET A 747 -2.96 -45.55 -45.72
N GLN A 748 -2.35 -44.39 -45.49
CA GLN A 748 -2.42 -43.22 -46.39
C GLN A 748 -1.23 -43.10 -47.35
N THR A 749 -0.15 -43.87 -47.15
CA THR A 749 1.06 -43.82 -47.99
C THR A 749 1.25 -45.00 -48.93
N SER A 750 0.38 -46.02 -48.89
CA SER A 750 0.45 -47.17 -49.79
C SER A 750 -0.37 -46.98 -51.07
N THR A 751 0.11 -46.14 -51.99
CA THR A 751 -0.30 -46.16 -53.41
C THR A 751 0.87 -46.15 -54.38
N ASN A 752 2.11 -46.42 -53.96
CA ASN A 752 3.22 -46.51 -54.91
C ASN A 752 4.34 -47.46 -54.44
N TYR A 753 4.64 -48.41 -55.33
CA TYR A 753 5.80 -49.30 -55.43
C TYR A 753 5.86 -50.58 -54.59
N LEU A 754 5.65 -51.70 -55.31
CA LEU A 754 6.16 -53.04 -55.08
C LEU A 754 7.69 -53.07 -55.26
N SER A 755 8.43 -53.60 -54.28
CA SER A 755 9.33 -54.76 -54.44
C SER A 755 10.09 -55.08 -53.14
N GLU A 756 9.75 -56.26 -52.59
CA GLU A 756 10.62 -57.25 -51.92
C GLU A 756 11.41 -56.94 -50.62
N GLN A 757 11.04 -57.73 -49.59
CA GLN A 757 11.88 -58.42 -48.57
C GLN A 757 12.72 -57.53 -47.62
N GLN A 758 12.69 -57.64 -46.29
CA GLN A 758 12.33 -58.72 -45.37
C GLN A 758 12.00 -58.11 -44.00
N SER A 759 11.03 -58.75 -43.34
CA SER A 759 10.67 -58.63 -41.93
C SER A 759 11.80 -59.03 -40.99
N GLU A 760 11.96 -58.31 -39.87
CA GLU A 760 12.02 -58.87 -38.50
C GLU A 760 12.33 -57.82 -37.44
N THR A 761 11.93 -58.13 -36.20
CA THR A 761 12.25 -57.48 -34.91
C THR A 761 11.26 -56.45 -34.33
N CYS A 762 10.07 -56.94 -34.00
CA CYS A 762 9.39 -56.50 -32.77
C CYS A 762 8.89 -57.72 -32.01
N LEU A 763 9.79 -58.33 -31.21
CA LEU A 763 9.52 -59.09 -29.98
C LEU A 763 10.80 -59.83 -29.53
N SER A 764 11.47 -59.37 -28.47
CA SER A 764 12.06 -60.26 -27.46
C SER A 764 12.54 -59.54 -26.20
N ARG A 765 11.95 -59.95 -25.06
CA ARG A 765 12.54 -60.20 -23.74
C ARG A 765 13.40 -59.13 -23.04
N THR A 766 12.81 -58.59 -21.97
CA THR A 766 13.31 -58.62 -20.57
C THR A 766 14.76 -59.07 -20.34
N GLU A 767 15.58 -58.16 -19.79
CA GLU A 767 16.50 -58.49 -18.69
C GLU A 767 16.86 -57.24 -17.87
N PHE A 768 16.60 -57.33 -16.56
CA PHE A 768 17.05 -56.40 -15.53
C PHE A 768 18.50 -56.78 -15.20
N GLY A 769 19.44 -55.84 -15.35
CA GLY A 769 20.84 -56.04 -14.96
C GLY A 769 21.51 -54.72 -14.61
N ASN A 770 21.81 -54.56 -13.33
CA ASN A 770 22.61 -53.48 -12.73
C ASN A 770 23.90 -53.20 -13.54
N ARG A 771 24.23 -51.92 -13.73
CA ARG A 771 25.64 -51.49 -13.69
C ARG A 771 25.78 -50.19 -12.91
N SER A 772 26.30 -50.37 -11.70
CA SER A 772 26.98 -49.37 -10.89
C SER A 772 28.33 -49.01 -11.52
N ASN A 773 28.69 -47.73 -11.38
CA ASN A 773 30.06 -47.23 -11.55
C ASN A 773 31.05 -47.99 -10.66
N GLY A 774 32.28 -48.14 -11.15
CA GLY A 774 33.42 -48.66 -10.39
C GLY A 774 34.69 -48.64 -11.25
N ILE A 775 35.56 -47.71 -10.93
CA ILE A 775 36.93 -47.47 -11.41
C ILE A 775 37.84 -48.66 -11.07
N GLU A 776 38.74 -49.06 -11.98
CA GLU A 776 40.17 -49.33 -11.72
C GLU A 776 40.92 -49.84 -12.99
N SER A 777 42.16 -49.37 -13.09
CA SER A 777 43.26 -49.62 -14.06
C SER A 777 43.04 -49.25 -15.52
#